data_AF-A0A926A4U3-F1
#
_entry.id   AF-A0A926A4U3-F1
#
_cell.length_a   1.000
_cell.length_b   1.000
_cell.length_c   1.000
_cell.angle_alpha   90.00
_cell.angle_beta   90.00
_cell.angle_gamma   90.00
#
_symmetry.space_group_name_H-M   'P 1'
#
loop_
_entity.id
_entity.type
_entity.pdbx_description
1 polymer ?
#
loop_
_entity_poly.entity_id
_entity_poly.type
_entity_poly.pdbx_seq_one_letter_code
_entity_poly.pdbx_strand_id
1 'polypeptide(L)'
;MLASWRTALAGRASAPADWVVIGDSITEGEGASTRGARWIERLQALLRAALPTPGVAGGEGYVPGQNISTSFSNGWSYSGNLSGNGTFGLGHRTVVLSGPDGAMSRAVTGTSITVAFTKANTTGSFRVLIDGVPAVTVDTAVGGTSTARDTGRTVVSLGARGAHTVRIEWAAGGQCFVNGMFVFDQDETSGIRLTESGQHGSSSAEWSPNTSSTAYVLADDLTLLNPDLVIISLGPNDMIQGRASGVFKTNMLAIVAQSRAAAPTAPIVLLAAYALAATYAEPWQNYVDKLREIAAADPTVTLIDLSATLPSAAATPYGLMSPDGVHPSDAGHDLIARTVAATLVPDGELPVGGTTGQVLAKTSAASGAVAWTNMVRVVRPGEDFNAKVASLVPGDVLLVTGRHVVTDALVAVSGTATAPITVVGDGTAVLEHSAGRTGLGYGLTVTGAYLHFADLIVQEAAKAVVVQGATAQHISFERVLGRRTKNEVFKARDFASYLYFVDCHAEDAGLGGSFGEGFYIGDASSNWPTPNVTPDTTGYVRLERCSTRGTLNDGFDLKEGAHHIVMRDCYTDRVLAVQGNAQGDSGMYSRADDVQIINYQVRGAPGDGLKLYDVTVNSIIYGRRMEVWGGLVEGAGGAGVASQSDDLKVFSNFAVAGTVTGGRTNVVGGGWTSQYDPATFVEQAWTSVAAAWHVDLPQHSASHGIGGIDPLTPAMIGAAPRLRALRTITASETLNSEDDIVLANTTAASIIATLPSAVDVAGEAFTLVKTGANALTIATTGGQTISGSTSEILSVTGGFRSVVSDGANWVIVGGKVDPVIATLADVGAGGTIAINASAAGVYRARLTGATATLAAPTQPIDGDVINLELYPTVACTLTIAAAIVPTGALTTSVALTAGKLWSAALRYRAATVPATSAAAWRLLAASPDN
;
A
#
# COMPACT_ATOMS: atom_id res chain seq x y z
N MET A 1 2.91 22.21 20.77
CA MET A 1 3.68 23.00 19.77
C MET A 1 2.76 23.87 18.91
N LEU A 2 1.62 23.37 18.41
CA LEU A 2 0.69 24.11 17.55
C LEU A 2 -0.45 24.85 18.29
N ALA A 3 -0.26 25.19 19.56
CA ALA A 3 -1.34 25.71 20.39
C ALA A 3 -1.88 27.07 19.90
N SER A 4 -1.01 28.01 19.54
CA SER A 4 -1.41 29.33 19.03
C SER A 4 -2.16 29.22 17.71
N TRP A 5 -1.71 28.37 16.79
CA TRP A 5 -2.41 28.07 15.54
C TRP A 5 -3.81 27.48 15.80
N ARG A 6 -3.92 26.51 16.71
CA ARG A 6 -5.23 25.93 17.09
C ARG A 6 -6.15 26.95 17.74
N THR A 7 -5.61 27.90 18.50
CA THR A 7 -6.37 29.04 19.03
C THR A 7 -6.87 29.95 17.91
N ALA A 8 -6.04 30.27 16.92
CA ALA A 8 -6.45 31.05 15.75
C ALA A 8 -7.57 30.34 14.97
N LEU A 9 -7.42 29.04 14.72
CA LEU A 9 -8.45 28.20 14.10
C LEU A 9 -9.78 28.21 14.90
N ALA A 10 -9.73 28.13 16.22
CA ALA A 10 -10.93 28.23 17.06
C ALA A 10 -11.56 29.64 17.00
N GLY A 11 -10.74 30.69 16.90
CA GLY A 11 -11.14 32.09 16.80
C GLY A 11 -11.54 32.57 15.41
N ARG A 12 -11.51 31.69 14.39
CA ARG A 12 -11.68 32.03 12.97
C ARG A 12 -12.96 32.79 12.60
N ALA A 13 -13.99 32.75 13.44
CA ALA A 13 -15.24 33.48 13.22
C ALA A 13 -15.12 34.98 13.58
N SER A 14 -14.16 35.33 14.44
CA SER A 14 -13.93 36.69 14.95
C SER A 14 -12.67 37.36 14.40
N ALA A 15 -11.72 36.59 13.92
CA ALA A 15 -10.50 37.03 13.24
C ALA A 15 -10.10 35.98 12.21
N PRO A 16 -9.42 36.32 11.12
CA PRO A 16 -8.93 35.33 10.17
C PRO A 16 -7.82 34.48 10.83
N ALA A 17 -7.79 33.19 10.50
CA ALA A 17 -6.67 32.30 10.79
C ALA A 17 -5.76 32.25 9.56
N ASP A 18 -4.67 33.00 9.60
CA ASP A 18 -3.76 33.20 8.47
C ASP A 18 -2.59 32.23 8.54
N TRP A 19 -2.30 31.53 7.44
CA TRP A 19 -1.09 30.72 7.35
C TRP A 19 -0.34 30.99 6.05
N VAL A 20 0.99 30.92 6.15
CA VAL A 20 1.91 31.13 5.04
C VAL A 20 2.76 29.88 4.85
N VAL A 21 3.02 29.56 3.59
CA VAL A 21 3.92 28.47 3.21
C VAL A 21 5.07 29.02 2.38
N ILE A 22 6.27 28.86 2.92
CA ILE A 22 7.53 29.11 2.21
C ILE A 22 7.95 27.77 1.60
N GLY A 23 8.26 27.74 0.31
CA GLY A 23 8.74 26.49 -0.28
C GLY A 23 9.20 26.59 -1.72
N ASP A 24 9.19 25.45 -2.39
CA ASP A 24 9.77 25.26 -3.71
C ASP A 24 8.72 24.89 -4.78
N SER A 25 9.12 24.14 -5.81
CA SER A 25 8.24 23.65 -6.88
C SER A 25 7.11 22.77 -6.37
N ILE A 26 7.29 22.05 -5.26
CA ILE A 26 6.24 21.20 -4.68
C ILE A 26 5.15 22.08 -4.05
N THR A 27 5.52 23.18 -3.39
CA THR A 27 4.58 24.19 -2.89
C THR A 27 3.90 24.93 -4.03
N GLU A 28 4.65 25.31 -5.06
CA GLU A 28 4.09 25.94 -6.26
C GLU A 28 3.14 25.01 -7.03
N GLY A 29 3.27 23.69 -6.84
CA GLY A 29 2.33 22.68 -7.34
C GLY A 29 2.75 22.03 -8.65
N GLU A 30 4.04 21.95 -8.93
CA GLU A 30 4.53 21.15 -10.05
C GLU A 30 4.07 19.70 -9.88
N GLY A 31 3.55 19.10 -10.96
CA GLY A 31 2.92 17.78 -10.97
C GLY A 31 1.40 17.77 -10.70
N ALA A 32 0.82 18.88 -10.23
CA ALA A 32 -0.63 19.03 -10.08
C ALA A 32 -1.31 19.44 -11.40
N SER A 33 -2.41 18.79 -11.77
CA SER A 33 -3.15 19.07 -13.00
C SER A 33 -3.89 20.42 -12.97
N THR A 34 -4.19 20.94 -11.78
CA THR A 34 -4.90 22.22 -11.58
C THR A 34 -4.43 22.90 -10.29
N ARG A 35 -4.65 24.22 -10.18
CA ARG A 35 -4.38 24.97 -8.92
C ARG A 35 -5.07 24.34 -7.71
N GLY A 36 -6.31 23.88 -7.86
CA GLY A 36 -7.07 23.27 -6.78
C GLY A 36 -6.61 21.86 -6.36
N ALA A 37 -5.79 21.21 -7.20
CA ALA A 37 -5.22 19.89 -6.91
C ALA A 37 -3.89 19.97 -6.11
N ARG A 38 -3.29 21.15 -6.01
CA ARG A 38 -2.07 21.39 -5.21
C ARG A 38 -2.30 21.13 -3.73
N TRP A 39 -1.27 20.64 -3.05
CA TRP A 39 -1.40 20.24 -1.64
C TRP A 39 -1.82 21.39 -0.71
N ILE A 40 -1.43 22.64 -1.01
CA ILE A 40 -1.76 23.81 -0.19
C ILE A 40 -3.22 24.26 -0.35
N GLU A 41 -3.76 24.28 -1.58
CA GLU A 41 -5.18 24.51 -1.82
C GLU A 41 -6.03 23.37 -1.25
N ARG A 42 -5.58 22.12 -1.42
CA ARG A 42 -6.22 20.94 -0.82
C ARG A 42 -6.22 21.04 0.70
N LEU A 43 -5.12 21.45 1.32
CA LEU A 43 -5.01 21.67 2.76
C LEU A 43 -5.96 22.78 3.22
N GLN A 44 -5.98 23.93 2.53
CA GLN A 44 -6.91 25.01 2.86
C GLN A 44 -8.38 24.55 2.77
N ALA A 45 -8.73 23.80 1.73
CA ALA A 45 -10.06 23.24 1.57
C ALA A 45 -10.40 22.23 2.68
N LEU A 46 -9.47 21.34 3.04
CA LEU A 46 -9.63 20.41 4.16
C LEU A 46 -9.85 21.15 5.48
N LEU A 47 -9.06 22.20 5.76
CA LEU A 47 -9.20 23.01 6.96
C LEU A 47 -10.53 23.77 6.99
N ARG A 48 -10.95 24.39 5.88
CA ARG A 48 -12.25 25.10 5.80
C ARG A 48 -13.44 24.14 5.91
N ALA A 49 -13.33 22.94 5.37
CA ALA A 49 -14.36 21.91 5.49
C ALA A 49 -14.44 21.37 6.93
N ALA A 50 -13.29 21.10 7.55
CA ALA A 50 -13.15 20.68 8.93
C ALA A 50 -13.72 21.71 9.91
N LEU A 51 -13.43 22.97 9.63
CA LEU A 51 -13.67 24.11 10.51
C LEU A 51 -14.42 25.19 9.70
N PRO A 52 -15.71 24.99 9.37
CA PRO A 52 -16.46 25.97 8.61
C PRO A 52 -16.61 27.26 9.41
N THR A 53 -16.65 28.39 8.71
CA THR A 53 -16.90 29.72 9.30
C THR A 53 -18.26 30.23 8.79
N PRO A 54 -19.27 30.38 9.67
CA PRO A 54 -20.59 30.81 9.25
C PRO A 54 -20.56 32.15 8.50
N GLY A 55 -21.26 32.22 7.37
CA GLY A 55 -21.37 33.44 6.55
C GLY A 55 -20.11 33.79 5.74
N VAL A 56 -19.11 32.92 5.73
CA VAL A 56 -17.86 33.11 4.98
C VAL A 56 -17.77 32.05 3.88
N ALA A 57 -17.80 32.48 2.62
CA ALA A 57 -17.59 31.58 1.49
C ALA A 57 -16.11 31.16 1.35
N GLY A 58 -15.19 32.11 1.59
CA GLY A 58 -13.75 31.92 1.55
C GLY A 58 -13.17 32.15 0.16
N GLY A 59 -12.34 33.18 0.03
CA GLY A 59 -11.68 33.54 -1.21
C GLY A 59 -10.52 32.61 -1.57
N GLU A 60 -9.95 32.82 -2.76
CA GLU A 60 -8.83 32.02 -3.29
C GLU A 60 -7.51 32.19 -2.53
N GLY A 61 -7.41 33.17 -1.63
CA GLY A 61 -6.17 33.53 -0.94
C GLY A 61 -5.22 34.31 -1.85
N TYR A 62 -3.91 34.20 -1.57
CA TYR A 62 -2.88 34.85 -2.36
C TYR A 62 -2.67 34.15 -3.72
N VAL A 63 -2.69 34.93 -4.78
CA VAL A 63 -2.34 34.54 -6.15
C VAL A 63 -1.10 35.34 -6.56
N PRO A 64 0.06 34.68 -6.77
CA PRO A 64 1.30 35.35 -7.15
C PRO A 64 1.16 35.97 -8.54
N GLY A 65 2.00 36.96 -8.83
CA GLY A 65 1.95 37.73 -10.07
C GLY A 65 2.26 36.89 -11.30
N GLN A 66 3.07 35.83 -11.15
CA GLN A 66 3.39 34.86 -12.18
C GLN A 66 3.53 33.45 -11.62
N ASN A 67 3.42 32.44 -12.50
CA ASN A 67 3.73 31.03 -12.19
C ASN A 67 5.03 30.68 -12.94
N ILE A 68 6.00 30.11 -12.24
CA ILE A 68 7.19 29.48 -12.83
C ILE A 68 6.88 28.01 -13.15
N SER A 69 6.07 27.35 -12.31
CA SER A 69 5.57 26.01 -12.60
C SER A 69 4.78 25.97 -13.90
N THR A 70 4.98 24.90 -14.67
CA THR A 70 4.35 24.71 -15.99
C THR A 70 3.13 23.79 -15.96
N SER A 71 2.87 23.16 -14.81
CA SER A 71 1.82 22.15 -14.67
C SER A 71 0.40 22.71 -14.80
N PHE A 72 0.17 23.97 -14.44
CA PHE A 72 -1.11 24.66 -14.64
C PHE A 72 -0.91 26.19 -14.71
N SER A 73 -1.94 26.91 -15.20
CA SER A 73 -1.96 28.38 -15.19
C SER A 73 -2.53 28.94 -13.89
N ASN A 74 -1.91 29.97 -13.34
CA ASN A 74 -2.46 30.72 -12.19
C ASN A 74 -3.58 31.71 -12.58
N GLY A 75 -3.98 31.73 -13.86
CA GLY A 75 -5.15 32.46 -14.36
C GLY A 75 -4.89 33.90 -14.81
N TRP A 76 -3.64 34.37 -14.77
CA TRP A 76 -3.27 35.68 -15.33
C TRP A 76 -3.15 35.63 -16.85
N SER A 77 -3.63 36.69 -17.49
CA SER A 77 -3.32 37.05 -18.88
C SER A 77 -2.44 38.30 -18.86
N TYR A 78 -1.41 38.32 -19.70
CA TYR A 78 -0.42 39.39 -19.77
C TYR A 78 -0.44 40.07 -21.13
N SER A 79 -0.28 41.39 -21.17
CA SER A 79 -0.21 42.16 -22.43
C SER A 79 0.73 43.37 -22.32
N GLY A 80 1.34 43.76 -23.43
CA GLY A 80 2.16 44.97 -23.53
C GLY A 80 3.52 44.87 -22.83
N ASN A 81 4.01 46.00 -22.30
CA ASN A 81 5.36 46.12 -21.75
C ASN A 81 5.47 45.57 -20.32
N LEU A 82 5.74 44.28 -20.18
CA LEU A 82 5.99 43.61 -18.89
C LEU A 82 7.06 42.53 -18.96
N SER A 83 7.65 42.20 -17.81
CA SER A 83 8.59 41.09 -17.64
C SER A 83 8.41 40.39 -16.29
N GLY A 84 8.93 39.18 -16.13
CA GLY A 84 8.99 38.49 -14.84
C GLY A 84 10.22 38.91 -14.05
N ASN A 85 10.11 38.89 -12.71
CA ASN A 85 11.22 39.08 -11.79
C ASN A 85 11.21 37.97 -10.72
N GLY A 86 12.35 37.29 -10.60
CA GLY A 86 12.58 36.14 -9.72
C GLY A 86 13.21 36.47 -8.36
N THR A 87 13.16 37.74 -7.93
CA THR A 87 13.91 38.24 -6.77
C THR A 87 13.03 38.93 -5.74
N PHE A 88 11.94 39.59 -6.13
CA PHE A 88 11.10 40.37 -5.22
C PHE A 88 9.76 39.69 -4.91
N GLY A 89 9.20 40.04 -3.76
CA GLY A 89 7.85 39.68 -3.34
C GLY A 89 7.68 38.25 -2.85
N LEU A 90 6.53 37.99 -2.23
CA LEU A 90 6.11 36.65 -1.81
C LEU A 90 6.28 35.64 -2.95
N GLY A 91 7.01 34.56 -2.68
CA GLY A 91 7.32 33.52 -3.66
C GLY A 91 8.33 33.93 -4.73
N HIS A 92 8.97 35.09 -4.62
CA HIS A 92 9.86 35.68 -5.64
C HIS A 92 9.26 35.66 -7.06
N ARG A 93 7.94 35.85 -7.18
CA ARG A 93 7.19 35.69 -8.44
C ARG A 93 6.46 36.98 -8.82
N THR A 94 7.27 38.03 -8.94
CA THR A 94 6.80 39.39 -9.24
C THR A 94 6.75 39.66 -10.74
N VAL A 95 5.74 40.41 -11.18
CA VAL A 95 5.64 40.92 -12.54
C VAL A 95 6.04 42.39 -12.56
N VAL A 96 6.87 42.77 -13.51
CA VAL A 96 7.37 44.14 -13.69
C VAL A 96 6.63 44.79 -14.85
N LEU A 97 5.73 45.72 -14.54
CA LEU A 97 5.11 46.59 -15.55
C LEU A 97 6.13 47.66 -15.94
N SER A 98 6.68 47.55 -17.15
CA SER A 98 7.89 48.27 -17.56
C SER A 98 7.64 49.56 -18.36
N GLY A 99 6.38 49.86 -18.70
CA GLY A 99 6.02 51.06 -19.43
C GLY A 99 4.58 51.02 -19.95
N PRO A 100 4.22 51.96 -20.85
CA PRO A 100 2.88 52.06 -21.45
C PRO A 100 2.37 50.71 -21.97
N ASP A 101 1.06 50.49 -21.84
CA ASP A 101 0.34 49.27 -22.26
C ASP A 101 0.69 47.98 -21.49
N GLY A 102 1.69 47.99 -20.60
CA GLY A 102 1.98 46.86 -19.72
C GLY A 102 0.82 46.56 -18.76
N ALA A 103 0.22 45.38 -18.87
CA ALA A 103 -0.93 44.99 -18.07
C ALA A 103 -0.99 43.49 -17.79
N MET A 104 -1.60 43.15 -16.65
CA MET A 104 -1.99 41.80 -16.27
C MET A 104 -3.46 41.78 -15.86
N SER A 105 -4.21 40.77 -16.28
CA SER A 105 -5.63 40.63 -15.97
C SER A 105 -6.02 39.21 -15.60
N ARG A 106 -6.97 39.06 -14.68
CA ARG A 106 -7.46 37.76 -14.21
C ARG A 106 -8.93 37.83 -13.81
N ALA A 107 -9.67 36.76 -14.09
CA ALA A 107 -11.00 36.56 -13.55
C ALA A 107 -10.91 36.11 -12.08
N VAL A 108 -11.73 36.71 -11.23
CA VAL A 108 -11.83 36.39 -9.80
C VAL A 108 -13.29 36.19 -9.41
N THR A 109 -13.55 35.46 -8.33
CA THR A 109 -14.85 35.45 -7.67
C THR A 109 -14.66 35.88 -6.23
N GLY A 110 -15.40 36.89 -5.78
CA GLY A 110 -15.24 37.40 -4.43
C GLY A 110 -15.90 38.75 -4.18
N THR A 111 -15.50 39.38 -3.08
CA THR A 111 -16.01 40.64 -2.54
C THR A 111 -14.97 41.76 -2.55
N SER A 112 -13.69 41.41 -2.41
CA SER A 112 -12.59 42.36 -2.47
C SER A 112 -11.27 41.69 -2.88
N ILE A 113 -10.29 42.50 -3.26
CA ILE A 113 -8.92 42.08 -3.45
C ILE A 113 -7.95 42.96 -2.66
N THR A 114 -6.76 42.45 -2.41
CA THR A 114 -5.61 43.28 -2.02
C THR A 114 -4.46 43.04 -2.96
N VAL A 115 -4.04 44.06 -3.71
CA VAL A 115 -2.86 43.99 -4.58
C VAL A 115 -1.61 44.20 -3.74
N ALA A 116 -0.65 43.27 -3.83
CA ALA A 116 0.65 43.36 -3.19
C ALA A 116 1.72 43.79 -4.21
N PHE A 117 2.63 44.67 -3.80
CA PHE A 117 3.65 45.25 -4.68
C PHE A 117 4.90 45.69 -3.91
N THR A 118 6.04 45.69 -4.59
CA THR A 118 7.29 46.24 -4.06
C THR A 118 7.29 47.76 -4.18
N LYS A 119 7.72 48.45 -3.11
CA LYS A 119 7.99 49.88 -3.17
C LYS A 119 9.49 50.16 -3.31
N ALA A 120 9.87 51.10 -4.17
CA ALA A 120 11.27 51.56 -4.31
C ALA A 120 11.39 53.01 -4.82
N ASN A 121 12.58 53.61 -4.72
CA ASN A 121 12.84 55.04 -5.01
C ASN A 121 12.72 55.46 -6.49
N THR A 122 12.75 54.50 -7.44
CA THR A 122 12.71 54.74 -8.89
C THR A 122 11.59 53.97 -9.58
N THR A 123 10.41 53.95 -8.96
CA THR A 123 9.25 53.20 -9.46
C THR A 123 8.17 54.11 -10.06
N GLY A 124 7.20 53.52 -10.74
CA GLY A 124 6.06 54.24 -11.34
C GLY A 124 4.78 54.14 -10.52
N SER A 125 3.67 54.38 -11.19
CA SER A 125 2.34 54.08 -10.70
C SER A 125 1.65 53.07 -11.61
N PHE A 126 0.81 52.22 -11.02
CA PHE A 126 -0.10 51.33 -11.73
C PHE A 126 -1.54 51.67 -11.37
N ARG A 127 -2.49 51.30 -12.23
CA ARG A 127 -3.93 51.43 -11.98
C ARG A 127 -4.58 50.04 -11.95
N VAL A 128 -5.55 49.88 -11.04
CA VAL A 128 -6.39 48.69 -10.92
C VAL A 128 -7.77 49.02 -11.46
N LEU A 129 -8.26 48.18 -12.36
CA LEU A 129 -9.58 48.27 -12.95
C LEU A 129 -10.38 47.03 -12.53
N ILE A 130 -11.65 47.25 -12.15
CA ILE A 130 -12.62 46.20 -11.87
C ILE A 130 -13.66 46.26 -12.99
N ASP A 131 -13.83 45.16 -13.72
CA ASP A 131 -14.78 45.03 -14.83
C ASP A 131 -14.61 46.14 -15.90
N GLY A 132 -13.36 46.54 -16.13
CA GLY A 132 -12.99 47.60 -17.08
C GLY A 132 -13.12 49.03 -16.55
N VAL A 133 -13.59 49.22 -15.31
CA VAL A 133 -13.72 50.54 -14.67
C VAL A 133 -12.53 50.80 -13.75
N PRO A 134 -11.78 51.92 -13.91
CA PRO A 134 -10.71 52.29 -12.98
C PRO A 134 -11.22 52.44 -11.54
N ALA A 135 -10.61 51.68 -10.62
CA ALA A 135 -10.97 51.68 -9.20
C ALA A 135 -9.94 52.44 -8.34
N VAL A 136 -8.64 52.25 -8.61
CA VAL A 136 -7.57 52.95 -7.88
C VAL A 136 -6.32 53.12 -8.74
N THR A 137 -5.58 54.21 -8.54
CA THR A 137 -4.20 54.40 -9.02
C THR A 137 -3.26 54.35 -7.83
N VAL A 138 -2.23 53.53 -7.90
CA VAL A 138 -1.29 53.22 -6.82
C VAL A 138 0.09 53.75 -7.20
N ASP A 139 0.63 54.64 -6.37
CA ASP A 139 2.03 55.06 -6.43
C ASP A 139 2.91 54.05 -5.69
N THR A 140 3.95 53.55 -6.37
CA THR A 140 4.86 52.55 -5.82
C THR A 140 6.16 53.14 -5.25
N ALA A 141 6.30 54.47 -5.27
CA ALA A 141 7.48 55.14 -4.72
C ALA A 141 7.57 55.06 -3.17
N VAL A 142 8.80 54.95 -2.64
CA VAL A 142 9.08 55.15 -1.20
C VAL A 142 9.63 56.57 -0.99
N GLY A 143 8.97 57.37 -0.15
CA GLY A 143 9.56 58.62 0.33
C GLY A 143 10.72 58.35 1.29
N GLY A 144 11.97 58.53 0.84
CA GLY A 144 13.11 58.78 1.74
C GLY A 144 14.00 57.61 2.18
N THR A 145 13.84 56.38 1.68
CA THR A 145 14.84 55.30 1.87
C THR A 145 15.15 54.58 0.55
N SER A 146 16.41 54.19 0.33
CA SER A 146 16.97 53.79 -0.98
C SER A 146 16.87 52.29 -1.31
N THR A 147 16.21 51.48 -0.48
CA THR A 147 16.13 50.02 -0.61
C THR A 147 14.72 49.61 -1.03
N ALA A 148 14.59 48.81 -2.09
CA ALA A 148 13.33 48.19 -2.48
C ALA A 148 12.81 47.33 -1.32
N ARG A 149 11.52 47.45 -0.98
CA ARG A 149 10.87 46.67 0.08
C ARG A 149 9.49 46.18 -0.35
N ASP A 150 9.22 44.91 -0.07
CA ASP A 150 7.94 44.25 -0.31
C ASP A 150 6.91 44.63 0.76
N THR A 151 6.46 45.88 0.73
CA THR A 151 5.63 46.47 1.80
C THR A 151 4.36 47.15 1.29
N GLY A 152 4.13 47.17 -0.03
CA GLY A 152 2.96 47.79 -0.63
C GLY A 152 1.75 46.87 -0.64
N ARG A 153 0.63 47.31 -0.04
CA ARG A 153 -0.69 46.69 -0.21
C ARG A 153 -1.75 47.74 -0.50
N THR A 154 -2.64 47.46 -1.44
CA THR A 154 -3.80 48.30 -1.72
C THR A 154 -5.05 47.43 -1.79
N VAL A 155 -6.01 47.73 -0.92
CA VAL A 155 -7.32 47.08 -0.89
C VAL A 155 -8.22 47.71 -1.95
N VAL A 156 -8.92 46.87 -2.71
CA VAL A 156 -9.87 47.30 -3.75
C VAL A 156 -11.16 46.48 -3.58
N SER A 157 -12.30 47.16 -3.42
CA SER A 157 -13.60 46.48 -3.40
C SER A 157 -13.98 46.01 -4.80
N LEU A 158 -14.56 44.81 -4.89
CA LEU A 158 -15.15 44.30 -6.14
C LEU A 158 -16.64 44.70 -6.27
N GLY A 159 -17.23 45.25 -5.21
CA GLY A 159 -18.66 45.54 -5.15
C GLY A 159 -19.46 44.36 -4.59
N ALA A 160 -20.55 43.98 -5.25
CA ALA A 160 -21.37 42.85 -4.83
C ALA A 160 -20.59 41.54 -5.00
N ARG A 161 -20.78 40.59 -4.08
CA ARG A 161 -20.19 39.25 -4.20
C ARG A 161 -20.53 38.63 -5.56
N GLY A 162 -19.52 38.24 -6.32
CA GLY A 162 -19.74 37.64 -7.64
C GLY A 162 -18.45 37.44 -8.42
N ALA A 163 -18.61 37.10 -9.70
CA ALA A 163 -17.51 36.99 -10.64
C ALA A 163 -17.14 38.39 -11.17
N HIS A 164 -15.85 38.71 -11.19
CA HIS A 164 -15.29 39.97 -11.66
C HIS A 164 -14.04 39.75 -12.50
N THR A 165 -13.69 40.74 -13.32
CA THR A 165 -12.39 40.82 -14.00
C THR A 165 -11.55 41.90 -13.36
N VAL A 166 -10.38 41.52 -12.84
CA VAL A 166 -9.38 42.45 -12.32
C VAL A 166 -8.33 42.68 -13.41
N ARG A 167 -8.01 43.95 -13.69
CA ARG A 167 -6.89 44.34 -14.56
C ARG A 167 -5.98 45.31 -13.84
N ILE A 168 -4.70 44.98 -13.75
CA ILE A 168 -3.64 45.83 -13.19
C ILE A 168 -2.78 46.26 -14.37
N GLU A 169 -2.64 47.57 -14.59
CA GLU A 169 -1.87 48.08 -15.72
C GLU A 169 -1.01 49.28 -15.33
N TRP A 170 0.07 49.47 -16.06
CA TRP A 170 0.95 50.61 -15.88
C TRP A 170 0.18 51.92 -16.11
N ALA A 171 0.40 52.90 -15.24
CA ALA A 171 -0.26 54.20 -15.32
C ALA A 171 0.72 55.32 -15.72
N ALA A 172 1.82 55.49 -14.98
CA ALA A 172 2.82 56.53 -15.26
C ALA A 172 4.18 56.23 -14.61
N GLY A 173 5.24 56.94 -15.00
CA GLY A 173 6.53 56.94 -14.31
C GLY A 173 7.47 55.77 -14.64
N GLY A 174 8.16 55.23 -13.63
CA GLY A 174 9.11 54.13 -13.76
C GLY A 174 8.47 52.74 -13.81
N GLN A 175 9.28 51.71 -13.56
CA GLN A 175 8.82 50.31 -13.47
C GLN A 175 7.93 50.12 -12.23
N CYS A 176 6.91 49.27 -12.32
CA CYS A 176 6.08 48.87 -11.17
C CYS A 176 6.21 47.36 -10.95
N PHE A 177 6.54 46.96 -9.72
CA PHE A 177 6.76 45.56 -9.32
C PHE A 177 5.50 45.04 -8.62
N VAL A 178 4.68 44.28 -9.34
CA VAL A 178 3.43 43.71 -8.83
C VAL A 178 3.68 42.28 -8.38
N ASN A 179 3.62 42.06 -7.07
CA ASN A 179 3.96 40.77 -6.44
C ASN A 179 2.84 39.75 -6.67
N GLY A 180 1.58 40.20 -6.61
CA GLY A 180 0.40 39.37 -6.74
C GLY A 180 -0.84 40.03 -6.15
N MET A 181 -1.90 39.25 -5.90
CA MET A 181 -3.09 39.72 -5.19
C MET A 181 -3.68 38.69 -4.25
N PHE A 182 -4.21 39.15 -3.13
CA PHE A 182 -5.13 38.37 -2.30
C PHE A 182 -6.54 38.53 -2.86
N VAL A 183 -7.25 37.43 -3.06
CA VAL A 183 -8.67 37.43 -3.45
C VAL A 183 -9.50 36.96 -2.26
N PHE A 184 -10.45 37.79 -1.85
CA PHE A 184 -11.34 37.53 -0.72
C PHE A 184 -12.77 37.27 -1.20
N ASP A 185 -13.46 36.34 -0.54
CA ASP A 185 -14.90 36.09 -0.68
C ASP A 185 -15.51 35.97 0.71
N GLN A 186 -15.86 37.12 1.30
CA GLN A 186 -16.38 37.26 2.66
C GLN A 186 -15.41 36.83 3.78
N ASP A 187 -14.14 36.59 3.46
CA ASP A 187 -13.06 36.24 4.39
C ASP A 187 -12.08 37.40 4.64
N GLU A 188 -12.51 38.65 4.48
CA GLU A 188 -11.67 39.82 4.77
C GLU A 188 -11.26 39.88 6.26
N THR A 189 -12.17 39.50 7.16
CA THR A 189 -12.00 39.64 8.63
C THR A 189 -12.20 38.33 9.40
N SER A 190 -12.37 37.21 8.71
CA SER A 190 -12.70 35.91 9.30
C SER A 190 -12.34 34.79 8.33
N GLY A 191 -12.47 33.53 8.77
CA GLY A 191 -12.17 32.37 7.95
C GLY A 191 -10.72 31.89 8.07
N ILE A 192 -10.32 30.97 7.19
CA ILE A 192 -8.99 30.36 7.15
C ILE A 192 -8.35 30.75 5.82
N ARG A 193 -7.19 31.41 5.83
CA ARG A 193 -6.62 32.01 4.61
C ARG A 193 -5.18 31.56 4.38
N LEU A 194 -4.87 31.33 3.11
CA LEU A 194 -3.59 30.82 2.63
C LEU A 194 -2.81 31.95 1.93
N THR A 195 -1.56 32.13 2.35
CA THR A 195 -0.55 32.87 1.59
C THR A 195 0.48 31.92 1.01
N GLU A 196 0.50 31.82 -0.32
CA GLU A 196 1.41 30.95 -1.06
C GLU A 196 2.72 31.67 -1.37
N SER A 197 3.84 31.19 -0.81
CA SER A 197 5.18 31.74 -1.00
C SER A 197 6.17 30.65 -1.43
N GLY A 198 5.77 29.82 -2.39
CA GLY A 198 6.63 28.87 -3.07
C GLY A 198 7.35 29.50 -4.27
N GLN A 199 8.52 28.96 -4.64
CA GLN A 199 9.19 29.28 -5.91
C GLN A 199 9.82 28.02 -6.50
N HIS A 200 9.37 27.62 -7.69
CA HIS A 200 9.89 26.49 -8.43
C HIS A 200 11.41 26.61 -8.60
N GLY A 201 12.12 25.54 -8.22
CA GLY A 201 13.59 25.46 -8.29
C GLY A 201 14.34 26.17 -7.16
N SER A 202 13.65 26.88 -6.25
CA SER A 202 14.31 27.52 -5.12
C SER A 202 14.77 26.52 -4.07
N SER A 203 15.87 26.85 -3.41
CA SER A 203 16.51 26.11 -2.35
C SER A 203 16.57 26.96 -1.08
N SER A 204 17.07 26.42 0.04
CA SER A 204 17.23 27.20 1.28
C SER A 204 18.09 28.47 1.13
N ALA A 205 18.95 28.56 0.11
CA ALA A 205 19.83 29.70 -0.08
C ALA A 205 19.07 30.97 -0.53
N GLU A 206 18.06 30.83 -1.38
CA GLU A 206 17.27 31.96 -1.89
C GLU A 206 16.44 32.63 -0.77
N TRP A 207 16.07 31.85 0.24
CA TRP A 207 15.25 32.31 1.37
C TRP A 207 16.09 32.75 2.58
N SER A 208 17.35 32.35 2.65
CA SER A 208 18.25 32.62 3.77
C SER A 208 18.88 34.01 3.67
N PRO A 209 18.84 34.84 4.73
CA PRO A 209 19.47 36.17 4.72
C PRO A 209 21.00 36.11 4.60
N ASN A 210 21.61 34.92 4.77
CA ASN A 210 23.04 34.73 4.62
C ASN A 210 23.50 34.70 3.15
N THR A 211 22.57 34.48 2.22
CA THR A 211 22.85 34.23 0.80
C THR A 211 21.91 34.95 -0.15
N SER A 212 20.73 35.37 0.31
CA SER A 212 19.80 36.16 -0.49
C SER A 212 20.38 37.55 -0.78
N SER A 213 20.12 38.07 -1.97
CA SER A 213 20.47 39.46 -2.29
C SER A 213 19.83 40.41 -1.27
N THR A 214 20.47 41.53 -0.96
CA THR A 214 19.99 42.56 -0.01
C THR A 214 18.66 43.22 -0.40
N ALA A 215 18.02 42.76 -1.48
CA ALA A 215 16.85 43.35 -2.09
C ALA A 215 15.52 42.67 -1.68
N TYR A 216 15.56 41.42 -1.18
CA TYR A 216 14.39 40.71 -0.64
C TYR A 216 14.58 40.38 0.84
N VAL A 217 13.53 40.63 1.63
CA VAL A 217 13.53 40.43 3.08
C VAL A 217 12.26 39.69 3.46
N LEU A 218 12.35 38.36 3.60
CA LEU A 218 11.24 37.52 4.05
C LEU A 218 10.62 38.04 5.36
N ALA A 219 11.42 38.62 6.25
CA ALA A 219 10.94 39.20 7.49
C ALA A 219 9.97 40.39 7.29
N ASP A 220 10.17 41.22 6.27
CA ASP A 220 9.27 42.36 5.97
C ASP A 220 7.90 41.82 5.53
N ASP A 221 7.90 40.83 4.63
CA ASP A 221 6.69 40.14 4.16
C ASP A 221 5.94 39.45 5.31
N LEU A 222 6.63 38.67 6.14
CA LEU A 222 6.01 37.99 7.28
C LEU A 222 5.46 38.96 8.33
N THR A 223 6.14 40.08 8.57
CA THR A 223 5.65 41.14 9.48
C THR A 223 4.37 41.76 8.94
N LEU A 224 4.29 41.97 7.62
CA LEU A 224 3.12 42.54 6.96
C LEU A 224 1.94 41.56 6.91
N LEU A 225 2.22 40.28 6.77
CA LEU A 225 1.21 39.22 6.76
C LEU A 225 0.67 38.93 8.16
N ASN A 226 1.50 39.08 9.20
CA ASN A 226 1.20 38.70 10.58
C ASN A 226 0.53 37.30 10.66
N PRO A 227 1.18 36.23 10.16
CA PRO A 227 0.57 34.93 10.08
C PRO A 227 0.38 34.30 11.46
N ASP A 228 -0.64 33.45 11.61
CA ASP A 228 -0.85 32.58 12.77
C ASP A 228 -0.10 31.24 12.66
N LEU A 229 0.42 30.90 11.48
CA LEU A 229 1.22 29.70 11.20
C LEU A 229 2.19 29.94 10.03
N VAL A 230 3.45 29.50 10.20
CA VAL A 230 4.46 29.48 9.14
C VAL A 230 4.85 28.03 8.84
N ILE A 231 4.70 27.61 7.60
CA ILE A 231 5.20 26.31 7.11
C ILE A 231 6.40 26.56 6.19
N ILE A 232 7.50 25.83 6.40
CA ILE A 232 8.70 25.89 5.58
C ILE A 232 8.94 24.51 4.96
N SER A 233 8.85 24.43 3.64
CA SER A 233 8.98 23.20 2.84
C SER A 233 10.08 23.36 1.79
N LEU A 234 11.33 23.12 2.20
CA LEU A 234 12.54 23.28 1.38
C LEU A 234 13.46 22.06 1.57
N GLY A 235 14.46 21.91 0.71
CA GLY A 235 15.46 20.84 0.80
C GLY A 235 15.65 20.04 -0.50
N PRO A 236 14.61 19.67 -1.26
CA PRO A 236 14.77 18.93 -2.51
C PRO A 236 15.75 19.61 -3.47
N ASN A 237 15.60 20.92 -3.70
CA ASN A 237 16.51 21.67 -4.57
C ASN A 237 17.90 21.87 -3.96
N ASP A 238 18.03 21.92 -2.63
CA ASP A 238 19.34 21.92 -1.98
C ASP A 238 20.11 20.64 -2.33
N MET A 239 19.43 19.50 -2.29
CA MET A 239 20.00 18.22 -2.67
C MET A 239 20.31 18.15 -4.18
N ILE A 240 19.39 18.58 -5.03
CA ILE A 240 19.57 18.60 -6.50
C ILE A 240 20.77 19.47 -6.90
N GLN A 241 20.94 20.63 -6.25
CA GLN A 241 22.03 21.56 -6.50
C GLN A 241 23.35 21.15 -5.84
N GLY A 242 23.39 20.02 -5.11
CA GLY A 242 24.60 19.52 -4.44
C GLY A 242 25.02 20.33 -3.22
N ARG A 243 24.11 21.06 -2.59
CA ARG A 243 24.40 21.85 -1.37
C ARG A 243 24.48 20.93 -0.17
N ALA A 244 25.64 20.91 0.49
CA ALA A 244 25.86 20.06 1.66
C ALA A 244 24.76 20.25 2.73
N SER A 245 24.29 19.15 3.34
CA SER A 245 23.19 19.19 4.31
C SER A 245 23.51 20.07 5.53
N GLY A 246 24.79 20.18 5.90
CA GLY A 246 25.26 21.13 6.93
C GLY A 246 25.00 22.60 6.57
N VAL A 247 25.20 22.99 5.31
CA VAL A 247 24.89 24.35 4.82
C VAL A 247 23.39 24.57 4.76
N PHE A 248 22.63 23.56 4.31
CA PHE A 248 21.17 23.58 4.37
C PHE A 248 20.68 23.82 5.81
N LYS A 249 21.24 23.14 6.81
CA LYS A 249 20.91 23.38 8.23
C LYS A 249 21.15 24.83 8.63
N THR A 250 22.30 25.40 8.27
CA THR A 250 22.64 26.80 8.56
C THR A 250 21.63 27.77 7.94
N ASN A 251 21.23 27.53 6.70
CA ASN A 251 20.22 28.33 6.03
C ASN A 251 18.84 28.19 6.68
N MET A 252 18.41 26.96 6.97
CA MET A 252 17.13 26.70 7.64
C MET A 252 17.06 27.34 9.03
N LEU A 253 18.15 27.32 9.80
CA LEU A 253 18.23 28.04 11.08
C LEU A 253 18.07 29.55 10.90
N ALA A 254 18.69 30.13 9.86
CA ALA A 254 18.54 31.55 9.56
C ALA A 254 17.10 31.90 9.13
N ILE A 255 16.45 31.02 8.34
CA ILE A 255 15.05 31.17 7.93
C ILE A 255 14.10 31.09 9.13
N VAL A 256 14.33 30.13 10.04
CA VAL A 256 13.57 30.01 11.29
C VAL A 256 13.74 31.26 12.14
N ALA A 257 14.98 31.77 12.28
CA ALA A 257 15.27 32.95 13.08
C ALA A 257 14.58 34.22 12.55
N GLN A 258 14.63 34.48 11.24
CA GLN A 258 13.93 35.64 10.67
C GLN A 258 12.40 35.48 10.75
N SER A 259 11.88 34.26 10.58
CA SER A 259 10.44 33.99 10.70
C SER A 259 9.95 34.24 12.13
N ARG A 260 10.73 33.83 13.13
CA ARG A 260 10.46 34.14 14.55
C ARG A 260 10.50 35.62 14.85
N ALA A 261 11.48 36.34 14.30
CA ALA A 261 11.60 37.78 14.52
C ALA A 261 10.40 38.54 13.95
N ALA A 262 9.88 38.11 12.79
CA ALA A 262 8.75 38.73 12.12
C ALA A 262 7.37 38.29 12.66
N ALA A 263 7.23 37.03 13.05
CA ALA A 263 5.99 36.41 13.53
C ALA A 263 6.21 35.67 14.86
N PRO A 264 6.43 36.40 15.97
CA PRO A 264 6.88 35.80 17.24
C PRO A 264 5.88 34.83 17.87
N THR A 265 4.58 34.97 17.57
CA THR A 265 3.49 34.14 18.12
C THR A 265 3.11 32.95 17.24
N ALA A 266 3.52 32.95 15.97
CA ALA A 266 3.22 31.89 15.02
C ALA A 266 4.06 30.65 15.35
N PRO A 267 3.49 29.44 15.46
CA PRO A 267 4.29 28.24 15.45
C PRO A 267 4.90 28.05 14.05
N ILE A 268 6.04 27.36 14.01
CA ILE A 268 6.75 27.07 12.76
C ILE A 268 6.67 25.56 12.52
N VAL A 269 6.28 25.18 11.32
CA VAL A 269 6.31 23.80 10.85
C VAL A 269 7.41 23.65 9.80
N LEU A 270 8.35 22.75 10.06
CA LEU A 270 9.28 22.26 9.05
C LEU A 270 8.64 21.06 8.37
N LEU A 271 8.40 21.14 7.07
CA LEU A 271 7.86 20.05 6.27
C LEU A 271 9.01 19.41 5.49
N ALA A 272 9.49 18.26 5.95
CA ALA A 272 10.43 17.47 5.18
C ALA A 272 9.65 16.76 4.06
N ALA A 273 10.12 16.91 2.82
CA ALA A 273 9.64 16.16 1.67
C ALA A 273 10.03 14.66 1.76
N TYR A 274 10.08 14.00 0.61
CA TYR A 274 10.38 12.58 0.46
C TYR A 274 11.68 12.36 -0.33
N ALA A 275 12.20 11.13 -0.31
CA ALA A 275 13.38 10.78 -1.08
C ALA A 275 13.08 10.82 -2.58
N LEU A 276 13.86 11.62 -3.32
CA LEU A 276 13.76 11.71 -4.78
C LEU A 276 14.27 10.43 -5.46
N ALA A 277 13.87 10.19 -6.71
CA ALA A 277 14.21 8.94 -7.41
C ALA A 277 15.70 8.83 -7.80
N ALA A 278 16.30 9.97 -8.16
CA ALA A 278 17.71 10.03 -8.51
C ALA A 278 18.60 10.01 -7.26
N THR A 279 19.80 9.45 -7.41
CA THR A 279 20.83 9.48 -6.36
C THR A 279 21.65 10.75 -6.46
N TYR A 280 21.86 11.43 -5.33
CA TYR A 280 22.63 12.67 -5.23
C TYR A 280 23.85 12.48 -4.31
N ALA A 281 24.70 13.51 -4.22
CA ALA A 281 25.97 13.45 -3.48
C ALA A 281 25.78 13.15 -1.97
N GLU A 282 24.74 13.71 -1.37
CA GLU A 282 24.31 13.36 -0.01
C GLU A 282 22.93 12.68 -0.05
N PRO A 283 22.68 11.61 0.73
CA PRO A 283 21.37 11.01 0.85
C PRO A 283 20.32 11.99 1.38
N TRP A 284 19.07 11.86 0.92
CA TRP A 284 17.94 12.66 1.43
C TRP A 284 17.81 12.61 2.96
N GLN A 285 18.10 11.44 3.56
CA GLN A 285 18.05 11.25 5.01
C GLN A 285 18.91 12.25 5.77
N ASN A 286 20.05 12.68 5.20
CA ASN A 286 20.90 13.69 5.84
C ASN A 286 20.14 15.02 6.02
N TYR A 287 19.39 15.47 5.01
CA TYR A 287 18.60 16.71 5.09
C TYR A 287 17.47 16.58 6.11
N VAL A 288 16.77 15.43 6.13
CA VAL A 288 15.74 15.13 7.12
C VAL A 288 16.32 15.15 8.54
N ASP A 289 17.50 14.57 8.74
CA ASP A 289 18.17 14.55 10.04
C ASP A 289 18.53 15.97 10.49
N LYS A 290 18.95 16.86 9.57
CA LYS A 290 19.17 18.28 9.90
C LYS A 290 17.89 19.01 10.31
N LEU A 291 16.75 18.73 9.65
CA LEU A 291 15.46 19.28 10.08
C LEU A 291 15.05 18.75 11.45
N ARG A 292 15.31 17.47 11.74
CA ARG A 292 15.06 16.85 13.05
C ARG A 292 15.94 17.46 14.14
N GLU A 293 17.21 17.73 13.85
CA GLU A 293 18.11 18.45 14.77
C GLU A 293 17.60 19.86 15.09
N ILE A 294 17.05 20.59 14.09
CA ILE A 294 16.47 21.93 14.31
C ILE A 294 15.22 21.84 15.19
N ALA A 295 14.28 20.96 14.86
CA ALA A 295 13.04 20.80 15.63
C ALA A 295 13.29 20.28 17.07
N ALA A 296 14.29 19.42 17.27
CA ALA A 296 14.67 18.95 18.60
C ALA A 296 15.29 20.06 19.47
N ALA A 297 15.95 21.04 18.85
CA ALA A 297 16.56 22.17 19.56
C ALA A 297 15.56 23.29 19.92
N ASP A 298 14.41 23.35 19.24
CA ASP A 298 13.36 24.35 19.49
C ASP A 298 11.98 23.67 19.66
N PRO A 299 11.44 23.57 20.89
CA PRO A 299 10.16 22.91 21.18
C PRO A 299 8.93 23.67 20.65
N THR A 300 9.12 24.82 19.99
CA THR A 300 8.06 25.56 19.31
C THR A 300 8.07 25.35 17.80
N VAL A 301 9.03 24.58 17.29
CA VAL A 301 9.13 24.12 15.91
C VAL A 301 8.62 22.68 15.81
N THR A 302 7.69 22.43 14.91
CA THR A 302 7.16 21.07 14.64
C THR A 302 7.76 20.55 13.34
N LEU A 303 8.27 19.31 13.35
CA LEU A 303 8.68 18.61 12.13
C LEU A 303 7.54 17.70 11.67
N ILE A 304 7.13 17.85 10.41
CA ILE A 304 6.32 16.85 9.69
C ILE A 304 7.26 16.18 8.68
N ASP A 305 7.44 14.87 8.81
CA ASP A 305 8.35 14.08 7.97
C ASP A 305 7.56 13.26 6.94
N LEU A 306 7.46 13.77 5.71
CA LEU A 306 6.74 13.08 4.66
C LEU A 306 7.47 11.83 4.16
N SER A 307 8.78 11.70 4.39
CA SER A 307 9.55 10.52 3.95
C SER A 307 9.11 9.21 4.65
N ALA A 308 8.46 9.33 5.81
CA ALA A 308 7.88 8.19 6.53
C ALA A 308 6.50 7.76 5.98
N THR A 309 5.84 8.61 5.17
CA THR A 309 4.47 8.39 4.68
C THR A 309 4.40 8.26 3.16
N LEU A 310 5.32 8.90 2.44
CA LEU A 310 5.51 8.78 1.00
C LEU A 310 6.75 7.91 0.73
N PRO A 311 6.60 6.76 0.03
CA PRO A 311 7.75 5.95 -0.37
C PRO A 311 8.67 6.78 -1.28
N SER A 312 9.95 6.36 -1.41
CA SER A 312 10.87 7.04 -2.32
C SER A 312 10.27 7.12 -3.73
N ALA A 313 10.54 8.21 -4.44
CA ALA A 313 9.92 8.46 -5.74
C ALA A 313 10.27 7.39 -6.79
N ALA A 314 11.31 6.58 -6.55
CA ALA A 314 11.69 5.43 -7.35
C ALA A 314 10.83 4.16 -7.11
N ALA A 315 9.92 4.15 -6.12
CA ALA A 315 9.29 2.94 -5.59
C ALA A 315 7.75 2.92 -5.65
N THR A 316 7.08 3.68 -6.52
CA THR A 316 5.60 3.81 -6.46
C THR A 316 4.82 2.93 -7.46
N PRO A 317 4.11 1.88 -6.99
CA PRO A 317 3.05 1.21 -7.74
C PRO A 317 1.69 1.94 -7.63
N TYR A 318 1.58 3.02 -6.85
CA TYR A 318 0.32 3.71 -6.50
C TYR A 318 0.08 5.05 -7.25
N GLY A 319 0.95 5.43 -8.20
CA GLY A 319 0.76 6.65 -9.00
C GLY A 319 0.83 7.97 -8.20
N LEU A 320 1.52 8.00 -7.06
CA LEU A 320 1.65 9.17 -6.18
C LEU A 320 2.68 10.20 -6.68
N MET A 321 3.56 9.79 -7.60
CA MET A 321 4.63 10.61 -8.14
C MET A 321 4.46 10.81 -9.63
N SER A 322 4.87 11.98 -10.12
CA SER A 322 5.00 12.26 -11.54
C SER A 322 6.17 11.45 -12.13
N PRO A 323 6.19 11.20 -13.46
CA PRO A 323 7.25 10.42 -14.11
C PRO A 323 8.67 11.00 -13.98
N ASP A 324 8.80 12.27 -13.57
CA ASP A 324 10.09 12.91 -13.34
C ASP A 324 10.80 12.40 -12.07
N GLY A 325 10.11 11.65 -11.21
CA GLY A 325 10.67 11.10 -9.97
C GLY A 325 11.04 12.17 -8.94
N VAL A 326 10.49 13.38 -9.09
CA VAL A 326 10.73 14.53 -8.20
C VAL A 326 9.42 15.08 -7.66
N HIS A 327 8.41 15.29 -8.51
CA HIS A 327 7.20 16.00 -8.14
C HIS A 327 6.03 15.04 -7.89
N PRO A 328 5.10 15.36 -6.97
CA PRO A 328 3.95 14.51 -6.72
C PRO A 328 2.93 14.62 -7.84
N SER A 329 2.13 13.58 -8.06
CA SER A 329 0.91 13.68 -8.88
C SER A 329 -0.21 14.35 -8.08
N ASP A 330 -1.39 14.56 -8.68
CA ASP A 330 -2.60 14.98 -7.94
C ASP A 330 -2.88 14.12 -6.68
N ALA A 331 -2.64 12.80 -6.78
CA ALA A 331 -2.83 11.87 -5.67
C ALA A 331 -1.75 12.07 -4.59
N GLY A 332 -0.51 12.33 -5.00
CA GLY A 332 0.58 12.68 -4.08
C GLY A 332 0.31 14.00 -3.35
N HIS A 333 -0.13 15.04 -4.07
CA HIS A 333 -0.51 16.32 -3.47
C HIS A 333 -1.66 16.19 -2.47
N ASP A 334 -2.68 15.37 -2.75
CA ASP A 334 -3.76 15.09 -1.80
C ASP A 334 -3.26 14.37 -0.53
N LEU A 335 -2.34 13.40 -0.67
CA LEU A 335 -1.74 12.72 0.47
C LEU A 335 -0.91 13.67 1.34
N ILE A 336 -0.10 14.54 0.73
CA ILE A 336 0.63 15.59 1.46
C ILE A 336 -0.34 16.46 2.25
N ALA A 337 -1.41 16.96 1.61
CA ALA A 337 -2.40 17.81 2.25
C ALA A 337 -3.05 17.15 3.46
N ARG A 338 -3.39 15.85 3.37
CA ARG A 338 -4.01 15.09 4.47
C ARG A 338 -3.04 14.84 5.62
N THR A 339 -1.79 14.46 5.30
CA THR A 339 -0.75 14.24 6.32
C THR A 339 -0.48 15.53 7.10
N VAL A 340 -0.43 16.67 6.41
CA VAL A 340 -0.27 17.97 7.06
C VAL A 340 -1.52 18.35 7.86
N ALA A 341 -2.73 18.20 7.30
CA ALA A 341 -3.99 18.51 7.98
C ALA A 341 -4.16 17.73 9.30
N ALA A 342 -3.81 16.44 9.30
CA ALA A 342 -3.87 15.59 10.49
C ALA A 342 -2.99 16.10 11.65
N THR A 343 -1.92 16.84 11.34
CA THR A 343 -1.06 17.46 12.35
C THR A 343 -1.60 18.82 12.81
N LEU A 344 -2.16 19.60 11.88
CA LEU A 344 -2.55 21.00 12.10
C LEU A 344 -3.86 21.19 12.87
N VAL A 345 -4.82 20.26 12.75
CA VAL A 345 -6.15 20.37 13.40
C VAL A 345 -6.10 19.80 14.83
N PRO A 346 -6.92 20.29 15.79
CA PRO A 346 -7.11 19.62 17.08
C PRO A 346 -7.65 18.19 16.91
N ASP A 347 -7.28 17.28 17.82
CA ASP A 347 -7.77 15.90 17.80
C ASP A 347 -9.31 15.91 17.89
N GLY A 348 -9.99 15.42 16.84
CA GLY A 348 -11.45 15.32 16.79
C GLY A 348 -12.21 16.36 15.94
N GLU A 349 -11.53 17.28 15.24
CA GLU A 349 -12.19 18.34 14.44
C GLU A 349 -11.92 18.30 12.92
N LEU A 350 -11.66 17.14 12.31
CA LEU A 350 -11.87 16.94 10.86
C LEU A 350 -13.38 16.81 10.59
N PRO A 351 -13.90 17.13 9.37
CA PRO A 351 -15.29 17.56 9.20
C PRO A 351 -16.30 16.67 9.92
N VAL A 352 -17.28 17.27 10.59
CA VAL A 352 -18.29 16.49 11.29
C VAL A 352 -19.31 16.03 10.27
N GLY A 353 -19.25 14.75 9.95
CA GLY A 353 -20.14 14.15 8.97
C GLY A 353 -19.93 12.66 8.77
N GLY A 354 -19.28 11.94 9.69
CA GLY A 354 -19.23 10.49 9.64
C GLY A 354 -19.34 9.87 11.02
N THR A 355 -19.93 8.67 11.09
CA THR A 355 -19.98 7.89 12.35
C THR A 355 -18.58 7.44 12.76
N THR A 356 -18.36 7.18 14.05
CA THR A 356 -17.11 6.61 14.57
C THR A 356 -16.69 5.42 13.70
N GLY A 357 -15.54 5.50 13.03
CA GLY A 357 -15.20 4.52 12.00
C GLY A 357 -15.36 5.02 10.58
N GLN A 358 -15.37 6.33 10.28
CA GLN A 358 -15.33 6.85 8.90
C GLN A 358 -14.09 7.73 8.61
N VAL A 359 -13.48 7.52 7.42
CA VAL A 359 -12.48 8.38 6.76
C VAL A 359 -13.08 9.06 5.52
N LEU A 360 -12.57 10.23 5.16
CA LEU A 360 -13.04 11.00 4.01
C LEU A 360 -12.37 10.50 2.71
N ALA A 361 -13.03 9.66 1.90
CA ALA A 361 -12.46 9.17 0.64
C ALA A 361 -13.05 9.87 -0.59
N LYS A 362 -12.28 9.86 -1.68
CA LYS A 362 -12.63 10.48 -2.96
C LYS A 362 -13.67 9.63 -3.68
N THR A 363 -14.85 10.19 -3.98
CA THR A 363 -15.97 9.47 -4.61
C THR A 363 -15.99 9.54 -6.13
N SER A 364 -15.22 10.46 -6.72
CA SER A 364 -15.02 10.51 -8.17
C SER A 364 -13.78 11.34 -8.52
N ALA A 365 -13.43 11.35 -9.81
CA ALA A 365 -12.34 12.19 -10.34
C ALA A 365 -12.62 13.70 -10.23
N ALA A 366 -13.86 14.13 -9.93
CA ALA A 366 -14.20 15.53 -9.81
C ALA A 366 -13.58 16.19 -8.56
N SER A 367 -13.06 17.42 -8.71
CA SER A 367 -12.53 18.21 -7.60
C SER A 367 -13.60 18.41 -6.52
N GLY A 368 -13.29 18.01 -5.28
CA GLY A 368 -14.19 18.14 -4.14
C GLY A 368 -15.21 17.00 -3.97
N ALA A 369 -15.23 16.00 -4.85
CA ALA A 369 -16.06 14.81 -4.69
C ALA A 369 -15.45 13.88 -3.63
N VAL A 370 -15.86 14.07 -2.38
CA VAL A 370 -15.48 13.23 -1.24
C VAL A 370 -16.74 12.82 -0.47
N ALA A 371 -16.76 11.58 0.04
CA ALA A 371 -17.77 11.11 0.96
C ALA A 371 -17.12 10.43 2.16
N TRP A 372 -17.88 10.36 3.24
CA TRP A 372 -17.52 9.58 4.41
C TRP A 372 -17.60 8.11 4.08
N THR A 373 -16.44 7.50 3.93
CA THR A 373 -16.28 6.06 3.74
C THR A 373 -15.77 5.47 5.03
N ASN A 374 -16.12 4.24 5.35
CA ASN A 374 -15.70 3.72 6.63
C ASN A 374 -14.17 3.50 6.70
N MET A 375 -13.58 3.74 7.87
CA MET A 375 -12.17 3.52 8.17
C MET A 375 -11.85 2.09 7.75
N VAL A 376 -10.88 1.94 6.86
CA VAL A 376 -10.19 0.68 6.70
C VAL A 376 -9.38 0.47 7.98
N ARG A 377 -9.97 -0.24 8.93
CA ARG A 377 -9.28 -0.71 10.13
C ARG A 377 -8.39 -1.86 9.70
N VAL A 378 -7.20 -1.96 10.29
CA VAL A 378 -6.28 -3.07 10.00
C VAL A 378 -6.12 -3.91 11.26
N VAL A 379 -6.13 -5.23 11.10
CA VAL A 379 -5.71 -6.18 12.14
C VAL A 379 -4.50 -6.97 11.65
N ARG A 380 -3.39 -6.83 12.40
CA ARG A 380 -2.09 -7.44 12.08
C ARG A 380 -1.78 -8.66 12.95
N PRO A 381 -0.89 -9.57 12.53
CA PRO A 381 -0.55 -10.74 13.34
C PRO A 381 -0.09 -10.34 14.75
N GLY A 382 -0.66 -10.98 15.77
CA GLY A 382 -0.39 -10.70 17.18
C GLY A 382 -1.33 -9.66 17.81
N GLU A 383 -2.16 -8.97 17.02
CA GLU A 383 -3.26 -8.14 17.54
C GLU A 383 -4.51 -8.99 17.81
N ASP A 384 -5.33 -8.54 18.75
CA ASP A 384 -6.57 -9.25 19.11
C ASP A 384 -7.66 -9.04 18.04
N PHE A 385 -7.85 -10.05 17.18
CA PHE A 385 -8.87 -10.07 16.14
C PHE A 385 -10.28 -9.87 16.69
N ASN A 386 -10.63 -10.55 17.78
CA ASN A 386 -11.98 -10.49 18.34
C ASN A 386 -12.29 -9.11 18.91
N ALA A 387 -11.33 -8.48 19.58
CA ALA A 387 -11.49 -7.11 20.05
C ALA A 387 -11.68 -6.12 18.89
N LYS A 388 -10.95 -6.31 17.77
CA LYS A 388 -11.09 -5.46 16.57
C LYS A 388 -12.47 -5.63 15.94
N VAL A 389 -12.90 -6.87 15.72
CA VAL A 389 -14.22 -7.17 15.15
C VAL A 389 -15.37 -6.67 16.04
N ALA A 390 -15.28 -6.86 17.36
CA ALA A 390 -16.30 -6.40 18.30
C ALA A 390 -16.46 -4.87 18.33
N SER A 391 -15.46 -4.13 17.85
CA SER A 391 -15.47 -2.67 17.78
C SER A 391 -16.00 -2.09 16.46
N LEU A 392 -16.36 -2.95 15.49
CA LEU A 392 -16.86 -2.53 14.19
C LEU A 392 -18.30 -2.01 14.31
N VAL A 393 -18.59 -0.97 13.55
CA VAL A 393 -19.95 -0.39 13.42
C VAL A 393 -20.43 -0.48 11.97
N PRO A 394 -21.74 -0.40 11.70
CA PRO A 394 -22.28 -0.44 10.34
C PRO A 394 -21.51 0.44 9.36
N GLY A 395 -21.05 -0.17 8.27
CA GLY A 395 -20.22 0.45 7.24
C GLY A 395 -18.74 0.05 7.31
N ASP A 396 -18.20 -0.26 8.49
CA ASP A 396 -16.76 -0.47 8.69
C ASP A 396 -16.14 -1.49 7.74
N VAL A 397 -14.89 -1.24 7.32
CA VAL A 397 -14.06 -2.20 6.60
C VAL A 397 -12.91 -2.62 7.52
N LEU A 398 -12.76 -3.92 7.75
CA LEU A 398 -11.62 -4.51 8.45
C LEU A 398 -10.73 -5.24 7.45
N LEU A 399 -9.54 -4.72 7.22
CA LEU A 399 -8.46 -5.40 6.50
C LEU A 399 -7.71 -6.33 7.46
N VAL A 400 -7.72 -7.62 7.15
CA VAL A 400 -7.00 -8.67 7.87
C VAL A 400 -5.71 -8.97 7.13
N THR A 401 -4.57 -8.95 7.83
CA THR A 401 -3.27 -9.28 7.23
C THR A 401 -2.58 -10.40 7.99
N GLY A 402 -1.89 -11.29 7.27
CA GLY A 402 -1.14 -12.41 7.84
C GLY A 402 -1.99 -13.40 8.68
N ARG A 403 -1.29 -14.20 9.49
CA ARG A 403 -1.89 -15.31 10.25
C ARG A 403 -2.32 -14.89 11.66
N HIS A 404 -3.56 -15.24 12.02
CA HIS A 404 -4.19 -15.02 13.32
C HIS A 404 -4.62 -16.35 13.92
N VAL A 405 -4.20 -16.62 15.16
CA VAL A 405 -4.64 -17.78 15.94
C VAL A 405 -5.57 -17.29 17.03
N VAL A 406 -6.84 -17.70 16.97
CA VAL A 406 -7.94 -17.16 17.79
C VAL A 406 -8.71 -18.29 18.46
N THR A 407 -9.28 -18.04 19.64
CA THR A 407 -10.08 -19.07 20.34
C THR A 407 -11.49 -19.24 19.78
N ASP A 408 -12.00 -18.28 19.01
CA ASP A 408 -13.17 -18.38 18.15
C ASP A 408 -13.26 -17.01 17.46
N ALA A 409 -13.01 -16.88 16.15
CA ALA A 409 -13.22 -15.61 15.45
C ALA A 409 -14.73 -15.34 15.39
N LEU A 410 -15.27 -14.63 16.37
CA LEU A 410 -16.70 -14.37 16.48
C LEU A 410 -17.05 -13.01 15.87
N VAL A 411 -17.88 -13.02 14.83
CA VAL A 411 -18.48 -11.84 14.21
C VAL A 411 -19.95 -11.77 14.57
N ALA A 412 -20.23 -11.17 15.73
CA ALA A 412 -21.59 -10.96 16.24
C ALA A 412 -22.14 -9.55 15.95
N VAL A 413 -21.27 -8.62 15.53
CA VAL A 413 -21.68 -7.29 15.09
C VAL A 413 -22.50 -7.38 13.81
N SER A 414 -23.43 -6.45 13.62
CA SER A 414 -24.27 -6.37 12.43
C SER A 414 -24.10 -5.02 11.74
N GLY A 415 -24.05 -5.06 10.41
CA GLY A 415 -24.23 -3.89 9.58
C GLY A 415 -25.70 -3.56 9.37
N THR A 416 -25.98 -2.81 8.31
CA THR A 416 -27.34 -2.52 7.83
C THR A 416 -27.40 -2.66 6.30
N ALA A 417 -28.62 -2.72 5.75
CA ALA A 417 -28.85 -2.78 4.31
C ALA A 417 -28.11 -1.68 3.51
N THR A 418 -27.95 -0.49 4.08
CA THR A 418 -27.27 0.65 3.44
C THR A 418 -25.83 0.85 3.91
N ALA A 419 -25.38 0.10 4.90
CA ALA A 419 -24.04 0.20 5.48
C ALA A 419 -23.64 -1.15 6.12
N PRO A 420 -23.26 -2.16 5.32
CA PRO A 420 -22.81 -3.45 5.82
C PRO A 420 -21.43 -3.29 6.45
N ILE A 421 -20.97 -4.32 7.17
CA ILE A 421 -19.58 -4.40 7.62
C ILE A 421 -18.83 -5.34 6.67
N THR A 422 -17.65 -4.92 6.23
CA THR A 422 -16.76 -5.72 5.38
C THR A 422 -15.56 -6.22 6.17
N VAL A 423 -15.22 -7.50 6.07
CA VAL A 423 -13.99 -8.10 6.59
C VAL A 423 -13.24 -8.74 5.42
N VAL A 424 -12.12 -8.15 5.03
CA VAL A 424 -11.41 -8.52 3.81
C VAL A 424 -9.95 -8.84 4.10
N GLY A 425 -9.40 -9.86 3.44
CA GLY A 425 -7.98 -10.19 3.51
C GLY A 425 -7.15 -9.47 2.45
N ASP A 426 -5.84 -9.36 2.70
CA ASP A 426 -4.87 -8.78 1.75
C ASP A 426 -4.22 -9.82 0.80
N GLY A 427 -4.78 -11.04 0.76
CA GLY A 427 -4.18 -12.20 0.10
C GLY A 427 -3.22 -13.01 0.98
N THR A 428 -2.95 -12.57 2.21
CA THR A 428 -2.16 -13.32 3.21
C THR A 428 -2.94 -13.67 4.48
N ALA A 429 -4.20 -13.24 4.57
CA ALA A 429 -5.05 -13.39 5.74
C ALA A 429 -5.39 -14.86 6.03
N VAL A 430 -4.95 -15.36 7.18
CA VAL A 430 -5.25 -16.71 7.66
C VAL A 430 -5.87 -16.64 9.05
N LEU A 431 -7.07 -17.20 9.22
CA LEU A 431 -7.71 -17.41 10.52
C LEU A 431 -7.60 -18.88 10.93
N GLU A 432 -7.07 -19.12 12.12
CA GLU A 432 -6.95 -20.45 12.71
C GLU A 432 -7.55 -20.49 14.10
N HIS A 433 -8.20 -21.60 14.42
CA HIS A 433 -8.68 -21.83 15.77
C HIS A 433 -7.54 -22.30 16.68
N SER A 434 -7.43 -21.76 17.90
CA SER A 434 -6.32 -22.01 18.83
C SER A 434 -6.23 -23.46 19.30
N ALA A 435 -7.36 -24.17 19.35
CA ALA A 435 -7.40 -25.62 19.61
C ALA A 435 -7.06 -26.48 18.38
N GLY A 436 -6.83 -25.89 17.21
CA GLY A 436 -6.58 -26.60 15.97
C GLY A 436 -7.75 -27.47 15.49
N ARG A 437 -7.51 -28.23 14.42
CA ARG A 437 -8.48 -29.21 13.87
C ARG A 437 -8.73 -30.45 14.75
N THR A 438 -8.03 -30.62 15.86
CA THR A 438 -8.32 -31.71 16.81
C THR A 438 -9.39 -31.30 17.84
N GLY A 439 -9.54 -29.98 18.06
CA GLY A 439 -10.50 -29.38 18.97
C GLY A 439 -11.96 -29.41 18.50
N LEU A 440 -12.80 -28.59 19.15
CA LEU A 440 -14.24 -28.47 18.87
C LEU A 440 -14.68 -27.09 18.37
N GLY A 441 -13.81 -26.07 18.45
CA GLY A 441 -14.18 -24.71 18.10
C GLY A 441 -13.97 -24.37 16.62
N TYR A 442 -14.44 -23.19 16.23
CA TYR A 442 -14.66 -22.84 14.82
C TYR A 442 -13.70 -21.75 14.36
N GLY A 443 -13.24 -21.86 13.11
CA GLY A 443 -12.27 -20.92 12.54
C GLY A 443 -12.84 -19.51 12.43
N LEU A 444 -14.08 -19.38 11.99
CA LEU A 444 -14.87 -18.15 11.87
C LEU A 444 -16.33 -18.47 12.19
N THR A 445 -16.89 -17.81 13.20
CA THR A 445 -18.31 -17.89 13.58
C THR A 445 -19.00 -16.57 13.28
N VAL A 446 -20.09 -16.61 12.53
CA VAL A 446 -20.86 -15.43 12.11
C VAL A 446 -22.29 -15.55 12.62
N THR A 447 -22.70 -14.58 13.44
CA THR A 447 -24.06 -14.52 14.00
C THR A 447 -24.77 -13.19 13.71
N GLY A 448 -24.04 -12.16 13.28
CA GLY A 448 -24.61 -10.87 12.90
C GLY A 448 -25.17 -10.81 11.48
N ALA A 449 -25.83 -9.70 11.14
CA ALA A 449 -26.45 -9.45 9.84
C ALA A 449 -25.68 -8.44 8.98
N TYR A 450 -25.93 -8.44 7.66
CA TYR A 450 -25.38 -7.46 6.71
C TYR A 450 -23.85 -7.39 6.74
N LEU A 451 -23.23 -8.54 6.47
CA LEU A 451 -21.79 -8.74 6.53
C LEU A 451 -21.25 -9.19 5.17
N HIS A 452 -20.06 -8.72 4.81
CA HIS A 452 -19.33 -9.17 3.63
C HIS A 452 -17.93 -9.65 4.04
N PHE A 453 -17.58 -10.86 3.63
CA PHE A 453 -16.28 -11.47 3.86
C PHE A 453 -15.59 -11.74 2.54
N ALA A 454 -14.34 -11.31 2.38
CA ALA A 454 -13.60 -11.54 1.15
C ALA A 454 -12.13 -11.90 1.37
N ASP A 455 -11.58 -12.74 0.49
CA ASP A 455 -10.12 -12.98 0.39
C ASP A 455 -9.48 -13.54 1.67
N LEU A 456 -10.19 -14.43 2.36
CA LEU A 456 -9.75 -15.06 3.61
C LEU A 456 -9.42 -16.54 3.43
N ILE A 457 -8.39 -17.00 4.16
CA ILE A 457 -8.15 -18.43 4.41
C ILE A 457 -8.59 -18.74 5.84
N VAL A 458 -9.45 -19.73 6.02
CA VAL A 458 -9.89 -20.20 7.34
C VAL A 458 -9.55 -21.67 7.49
N GLN A 459 -8.67 -22.01 8.43
CA GLN A 459 -8.09 -23.36 8.49
C GLN A 459 -7.86 -23.86 9.92
N GLU A 460 -7.51 -25.14 10.03
CA GLU A 460 -7.10 -25.77 11.30
C GLU A 460 -8.14 -25.57 12.42
N ALA A 461 -9.39 -25.93 12.16
CA ALA A 461 -10.50 -25.80 13.09
C ALA A 461 -11.43 -27.02 13.06
N ALA A 462 -12.37 -27.11 13.99
CA ALA A 462 -13.39 -28.16 13.91
C ALA A 462 -14.27 -27.96 12.67
N LYS A 463 -14.63 -26.71 12.39
CA LYS A 463 -15.27 -26.22 11.16
C LYS A 463 -14.63 -24.90 10.77
N ALA A 464 -14.48 -24.63 9.47
CA ALA A 464 -13.82 -23.40 9.04
C ALA A 464 -14.76 -22.20 9.25
N VAL A 465 -15.90 -22.18 8.57
CA VAL A 465 -16.88 -21.08 8.65
C VAL A 465 -18.21 -21.62 9.15
N VAL A 466 -18.76 -21.03 10.20
CA VAL A 466 -20.08 -21.35 10.73
C VAL A 466 -20.94 -20.08 10.77
N VAL A 467 -21.99 -20.04 9.97
CA VAL A 467 -23.03 -19.01 9.99
C VAL A 467 -24.23 -19.56 10.76
N GLN A 468 -24.64 -18.88 11.83
CA GLN A 468 -25.71 -19.42 12.68
C GLN A 468 -26.54 -18.35 13.39
N GLY A 469 -27.81 -18.67 13.59
CA GLY A 469 -28.76 -17.88 14.38
C GLY A 469 -29.72 -17.08 13.50
N ALA A 470 -30.93 -16.83 14.01
CA ALA A 470 -31.97 -16.09 13.29
C ALA A 470 -31.57 -14.65 12.91
N THR A 471 -30.55 -14.09 13.57
CA THR A 471 -29.96 -12.78 13.24
C THR A 471 -28.95 -12.85 12.09
N ALA A 472 -28.44 -14.03 11.74
CA ALA A 472 -27.45 -14.21 10.69
C ALA A 472 -28.12 -14.13 9.30
N GLN A 473 -28.38 -12.89 8.85
CA GLN A 473 -29.06 -12.61 7.60
C GLN A 473 -28.29 -11.64 6.70
N HIS A 474 -28.43 -11.80 5.38
CA HIS A 474 -27.79 -10.93 4.37
C HIS A 474 -26.27 -10.93 4.47
N ILE A 475 -25.66 -12.12 4.38
CA ILE A 475 -24.22 -12.32 4.52
C ILE A 475 -23.65 -12.80 3.19
N SER A 476 -22.50 -12.25 2.79
CA SER A 476 -21.78 -12.70 1.60
C SER A 476 -20.35 -13.15 1.92
N PHE A 477 -19.90 -14.18 1.21
CA PHE A 477 -18.53 -14.69 1.22
C PHE A 477 -18.02 -14.76 -0.21
N GLU A 478 -16.90 -14.11 -0.47
CA GLU A 478 -16.28 -14.03 -1.79
C GLU A 478 -14.82 -14.45 -1.72
N ARG A 479 -14.39 -15.41 -2.55
CA ARG A 479 -12.98 -15.88 -2.56
C ARG A 479 -12.47 -16.33 -1.19
N VAL A 480 -13.32 -17.03 -0.41
CA VAL A 480 -12.94 -17.59 0.88
C VAL A 480 -12.54 -19.05 0.72
N LEU A 481 -11.33 -19.39 1.17
CA LEU A 481 -10.82 -20.76 1.22
C LEU A 481 -10.94 -21.30 2.64
N GLY A 482 -11.81 -22.28 2.84
CA GLY A 482 -11.86 -23.05 4.08
C GLY A 482 -11.11 -24.38 3.89
N ARG A 483 -10.19 -24.74 4.80
CA ARG A 483 -9.46 -26.00 4.64
C ARG A 483 -9.01 -26.71 5.91
N ARG A 484 -8.72 -28.01 5.78
CA ARG A 484 -8.09 -28.85 6.81
C ARG A 484 -8.89 -28.86 8.11
N THR A 485 -10.17 -29.16 8.00
CA THR A 485 -11.11 -29.15 9.12
C THR A 485 -11.31 -30.54 9.71
N LYS A 486 -11.69 -30.59 10.99
CA LYS A 486 -12.11 -31.84 11.65
C LYS A 486 -13.34 -32.43 11.01
N ASN A 487 -14.33 -31.56 10.77
CA ASN A 487 -15.66 -31.87 10.26
C ASN A 487 -15.89 -31.06 8.98
N GLU A 488 -17.06 -30.45 8.83
CA GLU A 488 -17.47 -29.68 7.67
C GLU A 488 -16.67 -28.37 7.52
N VAL A 489 -16.47 -27.89 6.30
CA VAL A 489 -15.75 -26.63 6.06
C VAL A 489 -16.67 -25.44 6.25
N PHE A 490 -17.70 -25.31 5.41
CA PHE A 490 -18.71 -24.26 5.52
C PHE A 490 -20.00 -24.85 6.10
N LYS A 491 -20.54 -24.22 7.15
CA LYS A 491 -21.83 -24.60 7.72
C LYS A 491 -22.75 -23.38 7.87
N ALA A 492 -23.98 -23.49 7.39
CA ALA A 492 -25.06 -22.53 7.66
C ALA A 492 -26.22 -23.26 8.36
N ARG A 493 -26.72 -22.72 9.47
CA ARG A 493 -27.77 -23.36 10.30
C ARG A 493 -28.53 -22.36 11.16
N ASP A 494 -29.45 -22.86 11.95
CA ASP A 494 -30.19 -22.14 13.01
C ASP A 494 -30.86 -20.89 12.45
N PHE A 495 -31.75 -21.07 11.46
CA PHE A 495 -32.52 -20.01 10.79
C PHE A 495 -31.70 -19.00 9.95
N ALA A 496 -30.41 -19.25 9.70
CA ALA A 496 -29.59 -18.35 8.89
C ALA A 496 -30.17 -18.21 7.47
N SER A 497 -30.26 -16.99 6.94
CA SER A 497 -30.95 -16.75 5.66
C SER A 497 -30.34 -15.65 4.81
N TYR A 498 -30.65 -15.64 3.51
CA TYR A 498 -30.11 -14.65 2.55
C TYR A 498 -28.58 -14.68 2.51
N LEU A 499 -28.02 -15.86 2.26
CA LEU A 499 -26.59 -16.10 2.22
C LEU A 499 -26.10 -16.15 0.78
N TYR A 500 -24.96 -15.54 0.50
CA TYR A 500 -24.37 -15.55 -0.82
C TYR A 500 -22.90 -15.97 -0.78
N PHE A 501 -22.59 -17.13 -1.33
CA PHE A 501 -21.24 -17.66 -1.46
C PHE A 501 -20.84 -17.57 -2.92
N VAL A 502 -19.65 -17.04 -3.19
CA VAL A 502 -19.15 -16.92 -4.55
C VAL A 502 -17.66 -17.18 -4.59
N ASP A 503 -17.21 -17.99 -5.55
CA ASP A 503 -15.80 -18.35 -5.72
C ASP A 503 -15.17 -18.85 -4.39
N CYS A 504 -15.97 -19.51 -3.54
CA CYS A 504 -15.54 -20.05 -2.24
C CYS A 504 -15.14 -21.51 -2.38
N HIS A 505 -14.08 -21.91 -1.70
CA HIS A 505 -13.46 -23.22 -1.89
C HIS A 505 -13.32 -23.96 -0.56
N ALA A 506 -13.74 -25.23 -0.54
CA ALA A 506 -13.59 -26.13 0.59
C ALA A 506 -12.57 -27.23 0.28
N GLU A 507 -11.53 -27.36 1.10
CA GLU A 507 -10.47 -28.36 0.90
C GLU A 507 -10.19 -29.20 2.15
N ASP A 508 -9.90 -30.48 1.97
CA ASP A 508 -9.44 -31.38 3.05
C ASP A 508 -10.38 -31.40 4.27
N ALA A 509 -11.67 -31.61 4.01
CA ALA A 509 -12.69 -31.68 5.03
C ALA A 509 -12.75 -33.06 5.69
N GLY A 510 -13.08 -33.10 6.98
CA GLY A 510 -13.41 -34.34 7.68
C GLY A 510 -12.25 -35.15 8.24
N LEU A 511 -11.14 -34.50 8.54
CA LEU A 511 -9.93 -35.14 9.07
C LEU A 511 -10.12 -35.77 10.46
N GLY A 512 -11.28 -35.54 11.10
CA GLY A 512 -11.72 -36.22 12.32
C GLY A 512 -12.43 -37.56 12.10
N GLY A 513 -12.76 -37.92 10.85
CA GLY A 513 -13.21 -39.25 10.43
C GLY A 513 -14.69 -39.59 10.59
N SER A 514 -15.56 -38.66 11.03
CA SER A 514 -17.01 -38.93 11.19
C SER A 514 -17.94 -37.94 10.48
N PHE A 515 -17.53 -36.69 10.32
CA PHE A 515 -18.22 -35.64 9.55
C PHE A 515 -17.18 -35.00 8.63
N GLY A 516 -17.54 -34.36 7.52
CA GLY A 516 -16.53 -33.95 6.55
C GLY A 516 -17.01 -33.31 5.26
N GLU A 517 -18.16 -32.65 5.29
CA GLU A 517 -18.78 -32.04 4.12
C GLU A 517 -18.04 -30.76 3.72
N GLY A 518 -17.95 -30.47 2.41
CA GLY A 518 -17.41 -29.19 1.97
C GLY A 518 -18.33 -28.04 2.37
N PHE A 519 -19.59 -28.13 1.97
CA PHE A 519 -20.66 -27.21 2.36
C PHE A 519 -21.82 -27.97 3.00
N TYR A 520 -22.26 -27.52 4.16
CA TYR A 520 -23.38 -28.09 4.91
C TYR A 520 -24.42 -27.01 5.17
N ILE A 521 -25.56 -27.06 4.47
CA ILE A 521 -26.60 -26.04 4.55
C ILE A 521 -27.84 -26.63 5.24
N GLY A 522 -28.23 -26.00 6.35
CA GLY A 522 -29.28 -26.47 7.24
C GLY A 522 -28.75 -27.27 8.42
N ASP A 523 -29.66 -27.93 9.13
CA ASP A 523 -29.35 -28.96 10.13
C ASP A 523 -30.25 -30.18 9.94
N ALA A 524 -29.69 -31.37 10.18
CA ALA A 524 -30.48 -32.61 10.19
C ALA A 524 -31.63 -32.51 11.21
N SER A 525 -32.74 -33.19 10.98
CA SER A 525 -33.95 -33.04 11.79
C SER A 525 -33.74 -33.34 13.27
N SER A 526 -32.77 -34.19 13.60
CA SER A 526 -32.37 -34.48 14.99
C SER A 526 -31.72 -33.30 15.71
N ASN A 527 -31.21 -32.30 14.97
CA ASN A 527 -30.49 -31.13 15.47
C ASN A 527 -31.27 -29.83 15.31
N TRP A 528 -32.50 -29.91 14.79
CA TRP A 528 -33.41 -28.78 14.71
C TRP A 528 -33.64 -28.10 16.08
N PRO A 529 -33.98 -26.80 16.12
CA PRO A 529 -34.25 -26.04 17.35
C PRO A 529 -35.14 -26.78 18.36
N THR A 530 -36.12 -27.53 17.85
CA THR A 530 -36.75 -28.62 18.58
C THR A 530 -36.63 -29.89 17.74
N PRO A 531 -35.87 -30.91 18.19
CA PRO A 531 -35.57 -32.09 17.40
C PRO A 531 -36.83 -32.73 16.80
N ASN A 532 -36.83 -32.90 15.47
CA ASN A 532 -37.90 -33.47 14.65
C ASN A 532 -39.24 -32.73 14.69
N VAL A 533 -39.30 -31.52 15.26
CA VAL A 533 -40.55 -30.75 15.43
C VAL A 533 -40.48 -29.40 14.74
N THR A 534 -39.48 -28.58 15.06
CA THR A 534 -39.37 -27.20 14.58
C THR A 534 -38.25 -27.10 13.55
N PRO A 535 -38.55 -27.05 12.24
CA PRO A 535 -37.52 -27.07 11.21
C PRO A 535 -36.51 -25.94 11.35
N ASP A 536 -35.27 -26.21 10.92
CA ASP A 536 -34.18 -25.23 10.91
C ASP A 536 -34.48 -24.00 10.03
N THR A 537 -35.16 -24.20 8.90
CA THR A 537 -35.56 -23.14 7.96
C THR A 537 -34.42 -22.21 7.49
N THR A 538 -33.18 -22.70 7.50
CA THR A 538 -32.05 -22.04 6.82
C THR A 538 -32.37 -21.96 5.33
N GLY A 539 -32.35 -20.76 4.73
CA GLY A 539 -32.80 -20.65 3.34
C GLY A 539 -32.44 -19.36 2.63
N TYR A 540 -32.84 -19.26 1.35
CA TYR A 540 -32.40 -18.19 0.45
C TYR A 540 -30.87 -18.15 0.34
N VAL A 541 -30.28 -19.31 0.07
CA VAL A 541 -28.83 -19.50 -0.05
C VAL A 541 -28.46 -19.59 -1.52
N ARG A 542 -27.48 -18.79 -1.95
CA ARG A 542 -26.97 -18.84 -3.31
C ARG A 542 -25.48 -19.15 -3.28
N LEU A 543 -25.07 -20.16 -4.04
CA LEU A 543 -23.68 -20.59 -4.21
C LEU A 543 -23.32 -20.46 -5.68
N GLU A 544 -22.35 -19.62 -6.01
CA GLU A 544 -21.88 -19.39 -7.39
C GLU A 544 -20.41 -19.72 -7.52
N ARG A 545 -20.05 -20.62 -8.44
CA ARG A 545 -18.64 -21.01 -8.69
C ARG A 545 -17.90 -21.49 -7.44
N CYS A 546 -18.63 -21.92 -6.41
CA CYS A 546 -18.05 -22.54 -5.23
C CYS A 546 -17.56 -23.95 -5.56
N SER A 547 -16.49 -24.40 -4.90
CA SER A 547 -15.97 -25.74 -5.11
C SER A 547 -15.59 -26.50 -3.87
N THR A 548 -15.54 -27.82 -3.98
CA THR A 548 -15.04 -28.71 -2.92
C THR A 548 -13.99 -29.65 -3.48
N ARG A 549 -12.99 -29.96 -2.66
CA ARG A 549 -11.92 -30.89 -3.01
C ARG A 549 -11.44 -31.70 -1.82
N GLY A 550 -11.28 -33.00 -2.00
CA GLY A 550 -10.67 -33.84 -0.96
C GLY A 550 -11.53 -34.00 0.29
N THR A 551 -12.86 -33.96 0.14
CA THR A 551 -13.78 -34.13 1.27
C THR A 551 -13.87 -35.60 1.67
N LEU A 552 -13.83 -35.91 2.97
CA LEU A 552 -14.04 -37.28 3.49
C LEU A 552 -15.54 -37.61 3.67
N ASN A 553 -16.42 -36.69 3.29
CA ASN A 553 -17.86 -36.84 3.20
C ASN A 553 -18.36 -36.21 1.87
N ASP A 554 -19.68 -36.03 1.73
CA ASP A 554 -20.31 -35.38 0.57
C ASP A 554 -19.65 -34.03 0.24
N GLY A 555 -19.58 -33.69 -1.05
CA GLY A 555 -19.09 -32.37 -1.46
C GLY A 555 -19.99 -31.27 -0.88
N PHE A 556 -21.27 -31.30 -1.25
CA PHE A 556 -22.30 -30.42 -0.72
C PHE A 556 -23.42 -31.25 -0.07
N ASP A 557 -23.84 -30.89 1.14
CA ASP A 557 -24.96 -31.53 1.84
C ASP A 557 -26.01 -30.48 2.23
N LEU A 558 -27.20 -30.59 1.65
CA LEU A 558 -28.34 -29.69 1.86
C LEU A 558 -29.39 -30.45 2.66
N LYS A 559 -29.64 -30.02 3.90
CA LYS A 559 -30.47 -30.76 4.85
C LYS A 559 -31.96 -30.46 4.73
N GLU A 560 -32.75 -31.42 5.19
CA GLU A 560 -34.18 -31.27 5.37
C GLU A 560 -34.52 -30.08 6.29
N GLY A 561 -35.59 -29.37 5.94
CA GLY A 561 -35.95 -28.12 6.57
C GLY A 561 -35.23 -26.89 6.00
N ALA A 562 -34.11 -27.04 5.28
CA ALA A 562 -33.54 -25.95 4.49
C ALA A 562 -34.30 -25.75 3.18
N HIS A 563 -34.31 -24.53 2.65
CA HIS A 563 -35.11 -24.23 1.44
C HIS A 563 -34.58 -23.06 0.59
N HIS A 564 -35.03 -22.99 -0.67
CA HIS A 564 -34.71 -21.90 -1.61
C HIS A 564 -33.20 -21.74 -1.80
N ILE A 565 -32.59 -22.73 -2.44
CA ILE A 565 -31.13 -22.82 -2.61
C ILE A 565 -30.80 -22.85 -4.10
N VAL A 566 -29.99 -21.91 -4.57
CA VAL A 566 -29.48 -21.90 -5.95
C VAL A 566 -27.99 -22.18 -5.93
N MET A 567 -27.58 -23.25 -6.59
CA MET A 567 -26.19 -23.59 -6.87
C MET A 567 -25.93 -23.37 -8.36
N ARG A 568 -24.94 -22.57 -8.70
CA ARG A 568 -24.62 -22.23 -10.09
C ARG A 568 -23.14 -22.32 -10.37
N ASP A 569 -22.80 -23.04 -11.43
CA ASP A 569 -21.42 -23.23 -11.91
C ASP A 569 -20.47 -23.79 -10.81
N CYS A 570 -21.02 -24.50 -9.83
CA CYS A 570 -20.25 -25.11 -8.73
C CYS A 570 -19.46 -26.34 -9.20
N TYR A 571 -18.50 -26.78 -8.38
CA TYR A 571 -17.63 -27.91 -8.72
C TYR A 571 -17.28 -28.80 -7.52
N THR A 572 -17.32 -30.12 -7.68
CA THR A 572 -16.72 -31.06 -6.72
C THR A 572 -15.66 -31.92 -7.39
N ASP A 573 -14.48 -31.92 -6.79
CA ASP A 573 -13.32 -32.71 -7.22
C ASP A 573 -12.93 -33.71 -6.15
N ARG A 574 -12.93 -35.00 -6.47
CA ARG A 574 -12.34 -36.06 -5.62
C ARG A 574 -12.91 -36.08 -4.20
N VAL A 575 -14.05 -36.73 -4.04
CA VAL A 575 -14.52 -37.17 -2.72
C VAL A 575 -13.67 -38.38 -2.28
N LEU A 576 -13.08 -38.31 -1.10
CA LEU A 576 -12.14 -39.29 -0.56
C LEU A 576 -12.80 -40.33 0.38
N ALA A 577 -14.12 -40.25 0.54
CA ALA A 577 -14.89 -41.26 1.26
C ALA A 577 -14.77 -42.66 0.63
N VAL A 578 -15.15 -43.70 1.36
CA VAL A 578 -15.31 -45.05 0.79
C VAL A 578 -16.71 -45.16 0.19
N GLN A 579 -16.85 -45.81 -0.96
CA GLN A 579 -18.18 -46.07 -1.56
C GLN A 579 -19.08 -46.85 -0.57
N GLY A 580 -20.32 -46.38 -0.40
CA GLY A 580 -21.27 -46.93 0.57
C GLY A 580 -21.10 -46.39 1.99
N ASN A 581 -20.31 -45.32 2.17
CA ASN A 581 -20.18 -44.64 3.45
C ASN A 581 -21.55 -44.10 3.89
N ALA A 582 -21.99 -44.48 5.10
CA ALA A 582 -23.29 -44.06 5.63
C ALA A 582 -23.32 -42.56 5.99
N GLN A 583 -22.14 -41.98 6.24
CA GLN A 583 -21.96 -40.57 6.54
C GLN A 583 -22.07 -39.70 5.29
N GLY A 584 -21.67 -40.26 4.13
CA GLY A 584 -21.78 -39.68 2.79
C GLY A 584 -20.52 -39.91 1.94
N ASP A 585 -20.72 -39.95 0.64
CA ASP A 585 -19.77 -40.39 -0.40
C ASP A 585 -20.05 -39.80 -1.78
N SER A 586 -20.96 -38.84 -1.86
CA SER A 586 -21.53 -38.33 -3.09
C SER A 586 -20.95 -36.95 -3.45
N GLY A 587 -21.03 -36.57 -4.72
CA GLY A 587 -20.68 -35.21 -5.14
C GLY A 587 -21.56 -34.18 -4.44
N MET A 588 -22.85 -34.47 -4.30
CA MET A 588 -23.74 -33.77 -3.38
C MET A 588 -24.85 -34.68 -2.86
N TYR A 589 -25.38 -34.34 -1.68
CA TYR A 589 -26.59 -34.93 -1.11
C TYR A 589 -27.59 -33.82 -0.73
N SER A 590 -28.79 -33.81 -1.33
CA SER A 590 -29.86 -32.88 -0.96
C SER A 590 -31.10 -33.60 -0.45
N ARG A 591 -31.66 -33.05 0.62
CA ARG A 591 -33.02 -33.25 1.17
C ARG A 591 -33.72 -31.90 1.42
N ALA A 592 -33.17 -30.82 0.88
CA ALA A 592 -33.73 -29.47 0.99
C ALA A 592 -34.83 -29.23 -0.04
N ASP A 593 -35.70 -28.27 0.23
CA ASP A 593 -36.79 -27.87 -0.67
C ASP A 593 -36.37 -26.71 -1.59
N ASP A 594 -36.99 -26.60 -2.77
CA ASP A 594 -36.79 -25.49 -3.70
C ASP A 594 -35.31 -25.29 -4.07
N VAL A 595 -34.64 -26.37 -4.50
CA VAL A 595 -33.22 -26.34 -4.87
C VAL A 595 -33.04 -26.30 -6.39
N GLN A 596 -32.25 -25.36 -6.90
CA GLN A 596 -31.82 -25.34 -8.29
C GLN A 596 -30.31 -25.57 -8.40
N ILE A 597 -29.94 -26.60 -9.16
CA ILE A 597 -28.57 -27.02 -9.43
C ILE A 597 -28.29 -26.71 -10.89
N ILE A 598 -27.47 -25.70 -11.13
CA ILE A 598 -27.26 -25.09 -12.44
C ILE A 598 -25.79 -25.26 -12.83
N ASN A 599 -25.51 -25.96 -13.93
CA ASN A 599 -24.16 -26.20 -14.43
C ASN A 599 -23.17 -26.81 -13.41
N TYR A 600 -23.68 -27.60 -12.47
CA TYR A 600 -22.84 -28.23 -11.46
C TYR A 600 -21.99 -29.36 -12.04
N GLN A 601 -20.72 -29.39 -11.67
CA GLN A 601 -19.76 -30.37 -12.16
C GLN A 601 -19.24 -31.23 -11.01
N VAL A 602 -19.23 -32.55 -11.19
CA VAL A 602 -18.68 -33.51 -10.23
C VAL A 602 -17.67 -34.40 -10.94
N ARG A 603 -16.46 -34.50 -10.39
CA ARG A 603 -15.42 -35.43 -10.86
C ARG A 603 -14.94 -36.32 -9.72
N GLY A 604 -15.16 -37.62 -9.86
CA GLY A 604 -14.65 -38.63 -8.93
C GLY A 604 -15.34 -38.63 -7.58
N ALA A 605 -16.61 -39.04 -7.56
CA ALA A 605 -17.36 -39.37 -6.35
C ALA A 605 -17.45 -40.91 -6.17
N PRO A 606 -17.05 -41.49 -5.03
CA PRO A 606 -17.18 -42.93 -4.77
C PRO A 606 -18.64 -43.42 -4.81
N GLY A 607 -19.58 -42.61 -4.33
CA GLY A 607 -21.01 -42.84 -4.41
C GLY A 607 -21.65 -42.19 -5.64
N ASP A 608 -22.84 -41.60 -5.46
CA ASP A 608 -23.57 -40.93 -6.53
C ASP A 608 -22.95 -39.56 -6.87
N GLY A 609 -23.12 -39.11 -8.11
CA GLY A 609 -22.80 -37.73 -8.47
C GLY A 609 -23.68 -36.77 -7.69
N LEU A 610 -24.99 -36.83 -7.94
CA LEU A 610 -26.01 -36.07 -7.23
C LEU A 610 -26.99 -37.03 -6.54
N LYS A 611 -27.07 -37.00 -5.22
CA LYS A 611 -28.03 -37.76 -4.43
C LYS A 611 -29.14 -36.81 -3.98
N LEU A 612 -30.34 -36.92 -4.55
CA LEU A 612 -31.42 -35.93 -4.39
C LEU A 612 -32.70 -36.62 -3.90
N TYR A 613 -32.90 -36.69 -2.57
CA TYR A 613 -33.86 -37.61 -1.96
C TYR A 613 -34.93 -36.88 -1.16
N ASP A 614 -36.11 -37.49 -1.08
CA ASP A 614 -37.17 -37.08 -0.17
C ASP A 614 -36.95 -37.67 1.22
N VAL A 615 -37.41 -36.97 2.26
CA VAL A 615 -37.47 -37.50 3.62
C VAL A 615 -38.74 -37.04 4.33
N THR A 616 -39.40 -37.95 5.05
CA THR A 616 -40.57 -37.61 5.85
C THR A 616 -40.18 -37.36 7.30
N VAL A 617 -40.42 -36.15 7.80
CA VAL A 617 -40.23 -35.78 9.21
C VAL A 617 -41.53 -35.18 9.72
N ASN A 618 -42.06 -35.73 10.83
CA ASN A 618 -43.33 -35.29 11.43
C ASN A 618 -44.50 -35.17 10.43
N SER A 619 -44.63 -36.17 9.55
CA SER A 619 -45.65 -36.22 8.47
C SER A 619 -45.50 -35.17 7.36
N ILE A 620 -44.40 -34.42 7.33
CA ILE A 620 -44.06 -33.47 6.27
C ILE A 620 -42.95 -34.11 5.41
N ILE A 621 -43.13 -34.09 4.09
CA ILE A 621 -42.12 -34.56 3.13
C ILE A 621 -41.26 -33.36 2.73
N TYR A 622 -39.96 -33.46 2.97
CA TYR A 622 -38.91 -32.54 2.51
C TYR A 622 -38.15 -33.17 1.33
N GLY A 623 -37.35 -32.37 0.63
CA GLY A 623 -36.63 -32.79 -0.57
C GLY A 623 -37.41 -32.50 -1.84
N ARG A 624 -38.28 -31.49 -1.83
CA ARG A 624 -39.27 -31.22 -2.88
C ARG A 624 -38.82 -30.11 -3.81
N ARG A 625 -39.31 -30.15 -5.06
CA ARG A 625 -39.13 -29.07 -6.06
C ARG A 625 -37.66 -28.81 -6.37
N MET A 626 -36.88 -29.88 -6.51
CA MET A 626 -35.48 -29.81 -6.92
C MET A 626 -35.36 -29.80 -8.45
N GLU A 627 -34.42 -29.03 -9.00
CA GLU A 627 -34.19 -28.89 -10.43
C GLU A 627 -32.69 -28.98 -10.76
N VAL A 628 -32.31 -29.76 -11.78
CA VAL A 628 -30.93 -29.93 -12.27
C VAL A 628 -30.85 -29.48 -13.72
N TRP A 629 -30.30 -28.30 -13.95
CA TRP A 629 -30.14 -27.68 -15.26
C TRP A 629 -28.67 -27.65 -15.69
N GLY A 630 -28.32 -28.30 -16.80
CA GLY A 630 -26.92 -28.37 -17.25
C GLY A 630 -25.99 -29.10 -16.27
N GLY A 631 -24.68 -29.05 -16.53
CA GLY A 631 -23.66 -29.65 -15.67
C GLY A 631 -23.14 -31.01 -16.15
N LEU A 632 -22.17 -31.57 -15.42
CA LEU A 632 -21.49 -32.80 -15.78
C LEU A 632 -21.15 -33.65 -14.54
N VAL A 633 -21.51 -34.92 -14.54
CA VAL A 633 -20.93 -35.90 -13.60
C VAL A 633 -19.99 -36.84 -14.35
N GLU A 634 -18.76 -36.94 -13.85
CA GLU A 634 -17.73 -37.81 -14.41
C GLU A 634 -17.13 -38.73 -13.35
N GLY A 635 -17.07 -40.03 -13.66
CA GLY A 635 -16.38 -41.01 -12.83
C GLY A 635 -17.00 -41.25 -11.45
N ALA A 636 -18.33 -41.13 -11.33
CA ALA A 636 -19.05 -41.51 -10.12
C ALA A 636 -19.16 -43.04 -9.97
N GLY A 637 -18.93 -43.58 -8.77
CA GLY A 637 -19.06 -45.01 -8.48
C GLY A 637 -20.52 -45.49 -8.40
N GLY A 638 -21.46 -44.58 -8.17
CA GLY A 638 -22.92 -44.75 -8.23
C GLY A 638 -23.52 -44.21 -9.54
N ALA A 639 -24.69 -43.58 -9.46
CA ALA A 639 -25.36 -42.95 -10.60
C ALA A 639 -24.93 -41.49 -10.79
N GLY A 640 -25.10 -40.95 -11.99
CA GLY A 640 -24.95 -39.52 -12.24
C GLY A 640 -25.91 -38.70 -11.36
N VAL A 641 -27.19 -39.07 -11.38
CA VAL A 641 -28.21 -38.60 -10.44
C VAL A 641 -28.94 -39.79 -9.83
N ALA A 642 -28.94 -39.89 -8.52
CA ALA A 642 -29.76 -40.82 -7.75
C ALA A 642 -30.88 -40.04 -7.07
N SER A 643 -32.13 -40.49 -7.20
CA SER A 643 -33.26 -39.80 -6.59
C SER A 643 -34.37 -40.73 -6.12
N GLN A 644 -35.04 -40.30 -5.05
CA GLN A 644 -36.30 -40.85 -4.52
C GLN A 644 -37.46 -39.86 -4.66
N SER A 645 -37.18 -38.66 -5.18
CA SER A 645 -38.14 -37.57 -5.28
C SER A 645 -39.02 -37.74 -6.50
N ASP A 646 -40.34 -37.66 -6.31
CA ASP A 646 -41.30 -37.80 -7.40
C ASP A 646 -41.55 -36.50 -8.19
N ASP A 647 -40.98 -35.37 -7.75
CA ASP A 647 -41.10 -34.06 -8.41
C ASP A 647 -39.76 -33.41 -8.84
N LEU A 648 -38.66 -34.15 -8.74
CA LEU A 648 -37.35 -33.74 -9.28
C LEU A 648 -37.47 -33.41 -10.77
N LYS A 649 -36.78 -32.38 -11.24
CA LYS A 649 -36.62 -32.08 -12.67
C LYS A 649 -35.16 -32.15 -13.07
N VAL A 650 -34.81 -33.02 -14.02
CA VAL A 650 -33.49 -33.03 -14.66
C VAL A 650 -33.63 -32.61 -16.13
N PHE A 651 -32.93 -31.55 -16.53
CA PHE A 651 -33.02 -31.01 -17.89
C PHE A 651 -32.10 -31.77 -18.86
N SER A 652 -32.46 -31.76 -20.14
CA SER A 652 -31.78 -32.58 -21.16
C SER A 652 -30.30 -32.24 -21.35
N ASN A 653 -29.89 -31.02 -20.99
CA ASN A 653 -28.52 -30.50 -21.07
C ASN A 653 -27.58 -30.94 -19.93
N PHE A 654 -28.04 -31.70 -18.92
CA PHE A 654 -27.17 -32.31 -17.91
C PHE A 654 -26.42 -33.53 -18.47
N ALA A 655 -25.10 -33.58 -18.37
CA ALA A 655 -24.27 -34.64 -18.95
C ALA A 655 -23.71 -35.62 -17.92
N VAL A 656 -23.42 -36.84 -18.37
CA VAL A 656 -22.64 -37.83 -17.61
C VAL A 656 -21.57 -38.41 -18.53
N ALA A 657 -20.32 -38.43 -18.07
CA ALA A 657 -19.17 -38.89 -18.84
C ALA A 657 -18.30 -39.89 -18.06
N GLY A 658 -17.45 -40.63 -18.77
CA GLY A 658 -16.63 -41.70 -18.19
C GLY A 658 -17.45 -42.91 -17.73
N THR A 659 -16.81 -43.81 -16.97
CA THR A 659 -17.49 -44.97 -16.38
C THR A 659 -18.27 -44.54 -15.14
N VAL A 660 -19.60 -44.56 -15.23
CA VAL A 660 -20.52 -44.32 -14.11
C VAL A 660 -21.38 -45.57 -13.91
N THR A 661 -21.20 -46.26 -12.79
CA THR A 661 -21.71 -47.62 -12.56
C THR A 661 -23.25 -47.70 -12.56
N GLY A 662 -23.92 -46.63 -12.11
CA GLY A 662 -25.39 -46.49 -12.12
C GLY A 662 -25.96 -45.82 -13.36
N GLY A 663 -25.13 -45.53 -14.37
CA GLY A 663 -25.54 -44.79 -15.58
C GLY A 663 -25.87 -43.32 -15.31
N ARG A 664 -26.55 -42.66 -16.27
CA ARG A 664 -26.91 -41.24 -16.16
C ARG A 664 -27.81 -40.97 -14.95
N THR A 665 -28.72 -41.91 -14.66
CA THR A 665 -29.73 -41.80 -13.62
C THR A 665 -30.05 -43.16 -13.01
N ASN A 666 -30.20 -43.22 -11.69
CA ASN A 666 -30.75 -44.39 -10.99
C ASN A 666 -31.91 -43.95 -10.09
N VAL A 667 -33.13 -44.39 -10.41
CA VAL A 667 -34.34 -44.06 -9.65
C VAL A 667 -34.60 -45.18 -8.65
N VAL A 668 -34.60 -44.85 -7.36
CA VAL A 668 -35.02 -45.76 -6.30
C VAL A 668 -36.42 -45.34 -5.86
N GLY A 669 -37.48 -45.91 -6.44
CA GLY A 669 -38.85 -45.78 -5.88
C GLY A 669 -39.92 -45.06 -6.70
N GLY A 670 -39.63 -44.50 -7.88
CA GLY A 670 -40.63 -44.19 -8.91
C GLY A 670 -40.74 -42.72 -9.35
N GLY A 671 -41.02 -42.51 -10.64
CA GLY A 671 -41.69 -41.29 -11.13
C GLY A 671 -41.06 -40.55 -12.32
N TRP A 672 -39.77 -40.70 -12.61
CA TRP A 672 -39.10 -39.77 -13.54
C TRP A 672 -38.79 -40.39 -14.92
N THR A 673 -39.47 -39.95 -15.99
CA THR A 673 -39.24 -40.48 -17.36
C THR A 673 -39.16 -39.42 -18.47
N SER A 674 -39.09 -38.12 -18.17
CA SER A 674 -38.96 -37.08 -19.20
C SER A 674 -37.86 -36.09 -18.88
N GLN A 675 -36.85 -36.03 -19.74
CA GLN A 675 -35.90 -34.91 -19.77
C GLN A 675 -36.69 -33.61 -19.99
N TYR A 676 -36.55 -32.64 -19.08
CA TYR A 676 -37.17 -31.33 -19.26
C TYR A 676 -36.41 -30.55 -20.32
N ASP A 677 -37.13 -29.76 -21.12
CA ASP A 677 -36.55 -28.87 -22.12
C ASP A 677 -35.81 -27.72 -21.40
N PRO A 678 -34.49 -27.54 -21.63
CA PRO A 678 -33.72 -26.45 -21.03
C PRO A 678 -34.34 -25.06 -21.26
N ALA A 679 -35.12 -24.88 -22.34
CA ALA A 679 -35.82 -23.63 -22.63
C ALA A 679 -36.95 -23.29 -21.65
N THR A 680 -37.46 -24.25 -20.86
CA THR A 680 -38.51 -24.01 -19.87
C THR A 680 -37.98 -23.72 -18.47
N PHE A 681 -36.66 -23.73 -18.28
CA PHE A 681 -36.05 -23.43 -16.99
C PHE A 681 -36.15 -21.94 -16.68
N VAL A 682 -36.56 -21.63 -15.45
CA VAL A 682 -36.56 -20.27 -14.91
C VAL A 682 -35.78 -20.31 -13.61
N GLU A 683 -34.64 -19.64 -13.60
CA GLU A 683 -33.84 -19.52 -12.39
C GLU A 683 -34.61 -18.72 -11.34
N GLN A 684 -34.62 -19.22 -10.11
CA GLN A 684 -35.17 -18.54 -8.96
C GLN A 684 -34.33 -17.28 -8.69
N ALA A 685 -35.02 -16.16 -8.56
CA ALA A 685 -34.43 -14.88 -8.25
C ALA A 685 -35.00 -14.35 -6.93
N TRP A 686 -34.11 -13.98 -6.02
CA TRP A 686 -34.44 -13.25 -4.80
C TRP A 686 -33.48 -12.07 -4.65
N THR A 687 -34.03 -10.91 -4.32
CA THR A 687 -33.23 -9.72 -4.03
C THR A 687 -32.68 -9.83 -2.61
N SER A 688 -31.36 -9.99 -2.48
CA SER A 688 -30.67 -9.76 -1.21
C SER A 688 -29.73 -8.57 -1.36
N VAL A 689 -29.59 -7.76 -0.31
CA VAL A 689 -28.55 -6.71 -0.27
C VAL A 689 -27.17 -7.36 -0.45
N ALA A 690 -26.99 -8.58 0.06
CA ALA A 690 -25.77 -9.39 -0.07
C ALA A 690 -25.32 -9.64 -1.53
N ALA A 691 -26.25 -9.73 -2.49
CA ALA A 691 -25.93 -9.91 -3.91
C ALA A 691 -25.50 -8.61 -4.62
N ALA A 692 -25.92 -7.44 -4.10
CA ALA A 692 -25.62 -6.14 -4.71
C ALA A 692 -24.15 -5.68 -4.49
N TRP A 693 -23.43 -6.26 -3.51
CA TRP A 693 -22.02 -5.95 -3.23
C TRP A 693 -21.05 -6.35 -4.36
N HIS A 694 -21.49 -7.20 -5.29
CA HIS A 694 -20.69 -7.57 -6.46
C HIS A 694 -20.52 -6.47 -7.51
N VAL A 695 -21.26 -5.37 -7.41
CA VAL A 695 -21.45 -4.44 -8.53
C VAL A 695 -20.65 -3.13 -8.39
N ASP A 696 -20.10 -2.79 -7.21
CA ASP A 696 -19.58 -1.43 -6.93
C ASP A 696 -18.15 -1.31 -6.35
N LEU A 697 -17.29 -2.34 -6.43
CA LEU A 697 -15.84 -2.11 -6.38
C LEU A 697 -15.36 -1.61 -7.76
N PRO A 698 -14.35 -0.72 -7.86
CA PRO A 698 -13.79 -0.35 -9.16
C PRO A 698 -13.50 -1.64 -9.90
N GLN A 699 -14.15 -1.82 -11.05
CA GLN A 699 -13.73 -2.85 -11.98
C GLN A 699 -12.23 -2.65 -12.16
N HIS A 700 -11.44 -3.57 -11.61
CA HIS A 700 -10.19 -3.91 -12.27
C HIS A 700 -10.62 -4.19 -13.71
N SER A 701 -10.21 -3.25 -14.57
CA SER A 701 -10.51 -3.20 -15.98
C SER A 701 -10.69 -4.59 -16.53
N ALA A 702 -11.82 -4.80 -17.20
CA ALA A 702 -12.07 -5.94 -18.06
C ALA A 702 -10.85 -6.23 -18.95
N SER A 703 -9.97 -7.11 -18.45
CA SER A 703 -8.90 -7.76 -19.21
C SER A 703 -8.48 -9.06 -18.52
N HIS A 704 -9.45 -9.85 -18.07
CA HIS A 704 -9.36 -11.32 -18.13
C HIS A 704 -10.75 -11.79 -18.55
N GLY A 705 -11.06 -11.58 -19.83
CA GLY A 705 -12.21 -12.21 -20.44
C GLY A 705 -12.05 -13.73 -20.31
N ILE A 706 -12.93 -14.36 -19.54
CA ILE A 706 -13.27 -15.76 -19.78
C ILE A 706 -14.11 -15.76 -21.05
N GLY A 707 -13.40 -15.65 -22.17
CA GLY A 707 -13.94 -15.75 -23.52
C GLY A 707 -13.15 -16.82 -24.26
N GLY A 708 -13.59 -18.07 -24.08
CA GLY A 708 -13.20 -19.19 -24.92
C GLY A 708 -12.21 -20.17 -24.29
N ILE A 709 -12.72 -21.20 -23.61
CA ILE A 709 -12.16 -22.55 -23.75
C ILE A 709 -13.33 -23.53 -23.88
N ASP A 710 -13.60 -23.93 -25.12
CA ASP A 710 -13.66 -25.35 -25.43
C ASP A 710 -12.88 -25.53 -26.73
N PRO A 711 -12.18 -26.65 -26.98
CA PRO A 711 -11.37 -27.52 -26.13
C PRO A 711 -9.87 -27.20 -26.40
N LEU A 712 -8.92 -28.13 -26.15
CA LEU A 712 -7.47 -28.12 -26.49
C LEU A 712 -6.57 -27.66 -25.32
N THR A 713 -5.60 -28.40 -24.80
CA THR A 713 -5.00 -29.73 -25.03
C THR A 713 -4.27 -30.14 -23.73
N PRO A 714 -3.91 -31.42 -23.50
CA PRO A 714 -3.33 -31.92 -22.24
C PRO A 714 -1.97 -31.36 -21.78
N ALA A 715 -1.43 -30.31 -22.42
CA ALA A 715 -0.05 -29.85 -22.20
C ALA A 715 0.12 -28.66 -21.23
N MET A 716 -0.97 -28.15 -20.62
CA MET A 716 -0.89 -26.99 -19.69
C MET A 716 -1.47 -27.26 -18.29
N ILE A 717 -1.82 -28.51 -17.95
CA ILE A 717 -2.15 -28.91 -16.57
C ILE A 717 -0.85 -29.06 -15.77
N GLY A 718 -0.18 -27.95 -15.49
CA GLY A 718 1.11 -27.96 -14.81
C GLY A 718 1.41 -26.80 -13.87
N ALA A 719 0.60 -25.74 -13.82
CA ALA A 719 0.90 -24.59 -12.97
C ALA A 719 -0.36 -23.95 -12.35
N ALA A 720 -0.90 -24.61 -11.32
CA ALA A 720 -1.47 -23.85 -10.21
C ALA A 720 -0.32 -23.04 -9.58
N PRO A 721 -0.55 -21.81 -9.06
CA PRO A 721 0.48 -21.16 -8.25
C PRO A 721 0.78 -22.07 -7.06
N ARG A 722 1.99 -22.64 -7.04
CA ARG A 722 2.46 -23.41 -5.88
C ARG A 722 2.48 -22.48 -4.67
N LEU A 723 1.74 -22.84 -3.63
CA LEU A 723 1.91 -22.28 -2.29
C LEU A 723 3.36 -22.53 -1.89
N ARG A 724 4.14 -21.48 -1.59
CA ARG A 724 5.54 -21.62 -1.19
C ARG A 724 5.64 -22.47 0.09
N ALA A 725 5.98 -23.75 -0.03
CA ALA A 725 6.15 -24.64 1.09
C ALA A 725 7.37 -24.24 1.94
N LEU A 726 7.16 -23.98 3.24
CA LEU A 726 8.23 -23.73 4.22
C LEU A 726 8.61 -25.04 4.94
N ARG A 727 9.77 -25.61 4.63
CA ARG A 727 10.27 -26.85 5.26
C ARG A 727 11.52 -26.58 6.10
N THR A 728 11.66 -27.24 7.25
CA THR A 728 12.91 -27.20 8.05
C THR A 728 13.69 -28.49 7.86
N ILE A 729 15.00 -28.39 7.61
CA ILE A 729 15.93 -29.51 7.52
C ILE A 729 16.93 -29.45 8.67
N THR A 730 17.30 -30.58 9.24
CA THR A 730 18.26 -30.69 10.37
C THR A 730 19.47 -31.56 10.06
N ALA A 731 19.53 -32.16 8.87
CA ALA A 731 20.63 -32.99 8.38
C ALA A 731 20.87 -32.72 6.88
N SER A 732 22.00 -33.18 6.35
CA SER A 732 22.31 -33.04 4.92
C SER A 732 21.37 -33.90 4.08
N GLU A 733 20.75 -33.32 3.05
CA GLU A 733 19.80 -34.00 2.17
C GLU A 733 19.68 -33.34 0.80
N THR A 734 19.05 -34.04 -0.16
CA THR A 734 18.70 -33.47 -1.47
C THR A 734 17.27 -32.93 -1.42
N LEU A 735 17.10 -31.68 -1.81
CA LEU A 735 15.81 -31.02 -1.89
C LEU A 735 15.02 -31.58 -3.08
N ASN A 736 13.70 -31.64 -2.94
CA ASN A 736 12.82 -32.09 -4.00
C ASN A 736 11.98 -30.93 -4.54
N SER A 737 11.23 -31.17 -5.61
CA SER A 737 10.42 -30.15 -6.27
C SER A 737 9.27 -29.60 -5.42
N GLU A 738 8.96 -30.16 -4.25
CA GLU A 738 7.93 -29.64 -3.35
C GLU A 738 8.48 -28.65 -2.31
N ASP A 739 9.81 -28.47 -2.25
CA ASP A 739 10.46 -27.52 -1.35
C ASP A 739 10.55 -26.12 -2.01
N ASP A 740 10.00 -25.07 -1.39
CA ASP A 740 10.14 -23.69 -1.90
C ASP A 740 10.99 -22.81 -0.98
N ILE A 741 10.74 -22.85 0.33
CA ILE A 741 11.53 -22.14 1.34
C ILE A 741 12.05 -23.16 2.36
N VAL A 742 13.37 -23.26 2.49
CA VAL A 742 14.02 -24.26 3.35
C VAL A 742 14.73 -23.58 4.51
N LEU A 743 14.28 -23.82 5.74
CA LEU A 743 14.98 -23.47 6.97
C LEU A 743 16.00 -24.56 7.30
N ALA A 744 17.26 -24.31 6.96
CA ALA A 744 18.38 -25.16 7.28
C ALA A 744 18.84 -24.96 8.73
N ASN A 745 18.34 -25.79 9.65
CA ASN A 745 18.73 -25.77 11.04
C ASN A 745 20.08 -26.48 11.24
N THR A 746 21.14 -25.69 11.20
CA THR A 746 22.53 -26.15 11.37
C THR A 746 23.00 -26.11 12.83
N THR A 747 22.08 -26.20 13.79
CA THR A 747 22.43 -26.07 15.23
C THR A 747 23.30 -27.25 15.69
N ALA A 748 23.00 -28.47 15.25
CA ALA A 748 23.70 -29.67 15.68
C ALA A 748 25.03 -29.92 14.93
N ALA A 749 25.06 -29.63 13.62
CA ALA A 749 26.24 -29.80 12.76
C ALA A 749 26.11 -28.92 11.50
N SER A 750 27.20 -28.78 10.74
CA SER A 750 27.12 -28.23 9.38
C SER A 750 26.31 -29.18 8.49
N ILE A 751 25.44 -28.65 7.64
CA ILE A 751 24.59 -29.47 6.75
C ILE A 751 24.76 -29.05 5.29
N ILE A 752 24.51 -29.99 4.38
CA ILE A 752 24.52 -29.78 2.94
C ILE A 752 23.09 -29.92 2.41
N ALA A 753 22.54 -28.87 1.82
CA ALA A 753 21.29 -28.91 1.07
C ALA A 753 21.63 -29.00 -0.42
N THR A 754 21.43 -30.17 -1.02
CA THR A 754 21.69 -30.37 -2.45
C THR A 754 20.44 -30.03 -3.25
N LEU A 755 20.54 -29.08 -4.19
CA LEU A 755 19.45 -28.73 -5.10
C LEU A 755 19.14 -29.90 -6.06
N PRO A 756 17.88 -30.08 -6.48
CA PRO A 756 17.56 -31.03 -7.53
C PRO A 756 18.20 -30.64 -8.87
N SER A 757 18.07 -31.48 -9.89
CA SER A 757 18.58 -31.16 -11.22
C SER A 757 17.94 -29.87 -11.74
N ALA A 758 18.75 -28.91 -12.19
CA ALA A 758 18.27 -27.70 -12.88
C ALA A 758 17.76 -27.98 -14.31
N VAL A 759 18.21 -29.08 -14.91
CA VAL A 759 17.87 -29.46 -16.28
C VAL A 759 16.36 -29.68 -16.42
N ASP A 760 15.78 -29.04 -17.43
CA ASP A 760 14.36 -29.13 -17.84
C ASP A 760 13.33 -28.60 -16.83
N VAL A 761 13.76 -27.85 -15.81
CA VAL A 761 12.88 -27.24 -14.79
C VAL A 761 13.02 -25.71 -14.71
N ALA A 762 13.17 -25.05 -15.86
CA ALA A 762 13.36 -23.59 -15.94
C ALA A 762 12.24 -22.84 -15.19
N GLY A 763 12.63 -21.92 -14.31
CA GLY A 763 11.72 -21.15 -13.46
C GLY A 763 11.44 -21.75 -12.09
N GLU A 764 11.81 -23.02 -11.82
CA GLU A 764 11.74 -23.60 -10.47
C GLU A 764 12.65 -22.81 -9.52
N ALA A 765 12.19 -22.55 -8.30
CA ALA A 765 12.86 -21.61 -7.38
C ALA A 765 12.95 -22.15 -5.95
N PHE A 766 14.08 -21.93 -5.29
CA PHE A 766 14.30 -22.29 -3.89
C PHE A 766 14.81 -21.08 -3.12
N THR A 767 14.36 -20.92 -1.87
CA THR A 767 14.94 -19.98 -0.90
C THR A 767 15.42 -20.72 0.33
N LEU A 768 16.74 -20.82 0.52
CA LEU A 768 17.35 -21.52 1.64
C LEU A 768 17.81 -20.51 2.69
N VAL A 769 17.36 -20.68 3.93
CA VAL A 769 17.66 -19.82 5.08
C VAL A 769 18.39 -20.64 6.15
N LYS A 770 19.57 -20.20 6.59
CA LYS A 770 20.32 -20.84 7.67
C LYS A 770 19.78 -20.45 9.04
N THR A 771 19.47 -21.41 9.91
CA THR A 771 18.87 -21.16 11.23
C THR A 771 19.65 -21.75 12.42
N GLY A 772 20.93 -22.12 12.27
CA GLY A 772 21.78 -22.60 13.36
C GLY A 772 23.23 -22.10 13.30
N ALA A 773 24.07 -22.53 14.26
CA ALA A 773 25.43 -22.01 14.41
C ALA A 773 26.40 -22.47 13.30
N ASN A 774 26.36 -23.73 12.89
CA ASN A 774 27.32 -24.33 11.95
C ASN A 774 26.99 -24.00 10.48
N ALA A 775 27.91 -24.16 9.52
CA ALA A 775 27.69 -23.72 8.14
C ALA A 775 26.57 -24.52 7.41
N LEU A 776 25.85 -23.86 6.50
CA LEU A 776 25.01 -24.50 5.48
C LEU A 776 25.71 -24.43 4.13
N THR A 777 25.96 -25.56 3.50
CA THR A 777 26.43 -25.63 2.11
C THR A 777 25.24 -25.94 1.20
N ILE A 778 25.04 -25.14 0.15
CA ILE A 778 24.06 -25.37 -0.90
C ILE A 778 24.81 -25.98 -2.08
N ALA A 779 24.52 -27.24 -2.39
CA ALA A 779 25.21 -28.00 -3.44
C ALA A 779 24.32 -28.22 -4.66
N THR A 780 24.92 -28.68 -5.77
CA THR A 780 24.23 -28.99 -7.04
C THR A 780 24.32 -30.47 -7.37
N THR A 781 23.48 -30.91 -8.31
CA THR A 781 23.48 -32.27 -8.85
C THR A 781 24.10 -32.29 -10.25
N GLY A 782 24.71 -33.40 -10.67
CA GLY A 782 25.06 -33.63 -12.09
C GLY A 782 26.10 -32.71 -12.72
N GLY A 783 26.96 -32.05 -11.92
CA GLY A 783 27.99 -31.11 -12.42
C GLY A 783 27.45 -29.74 -12.82
N GLN A 784 26.20 -29.45 -12.48
CA GLN A 784 25.56 -28.14 -12.66
C GLN A 784 26.22 -27.08 -11.77
N THR A 785 25.93 -25.82 -12.03
CA THR A 785 26.47 -24.70 -11.25
C THR A 785 25.36 -23.83 -10.66
N ILE A 786 25.70 -23.09 -9.61
CA ILE A 786 24.94 -21.97 -9.03
C ILE A 786 25.70 -20.71 -9.43
N SER A 787 25.23 -20.00 -10.47
CA SER A 787 25.88 -18.79 -11.00
C SER A 787 27.38 -18.94 -11.27
N GLY A 788 27.78 -20.10 -11.81
CA GLY A 788 29.19 -20.41 -12.15
C GLY A 788 29.97 -21.18 -11.08
N SER A 789 29.44 -21.34 -9.86
CA SER A 789 30.07 -22.10 -8.77
C SER A 789 29.41 -23.47 -8.57
N THR A 790 30.14 -24.49 -8.10
CA THR A 790 29.56 -25.82 -7.85
C THR A 790 28.76 -25.90 -6.54
N SER A 791 28.99 -24.97 -5.61
CA SER A 791 28.26 -24.84 -4.35
C SER A 791 28.34 -23.43 -3.79
N GLU A 792 27.37 -23.07 -2.94
CA GLU A 792 27.32 -21.83 -2.15
C GLU A 792 27.39 -22.15 -0.65
N ILE A 793 27.96 -21.27 0.17
CA ILE A 793 28.04 -21.49 1.63
C ILE A 793 27.41 -20.31 2.39
N LEU A 794 26.49 -20.62 3.30
CA LEU A 794 25.96 -19.69 4.29
C LEU A 794 26.59 -19.98 5.65
N SER A 795 27.32 -19.02 6.20
CA SER A 795 27.99 -19.16 7.50
C SER A 795 27.28 -18.43 8.64
N VAL A 796 26.35 -17.52 8.33
CA VAL A 796 25.69 -16.65 9.33
C VAL A 796 24.24 -17.07 9.57
N THR A 797 23.85 -17.19 10.84
CA THR A 797 22.47 -17.49 11.25
C THR A 797 21.54 -16.37 10.80
N GLY A 798 20.43 -16.71 10.15
CA GLY A 798 19.51 -15.77 9.51
C GLY A 798 19.91 -15.35 8.10
N GLY A 799 21.07 -15.81 7.59
CA GLY A 799 21.46 -15.62 6.20
C GLY A 799 20.65 -16.51 5.25
N PHE A 800 20.41 -16.04 4.01
CA PHE A 800 19.65 -16.79 3.01
C PHE A 800 20.13 -16.59 1.57
N ARG A 801 19.74 -17.53 0.71
CA ARG A 801 19.91 -17.52 -0.75
C ARG A 801 18.62 -17.91 -1.44
N SER A 802 18.25 -17.15 -2.45
CA SER A 802 17.19 -17.48 -3.40
C SER A 802 17.81 -17.79 -4.76
N VAL A 803 17.53 -18.98 -5.28
CA VAL A 803 18.03 -19.47 -6.56
C VAL A 803 16.88 -19.88 -7.47
N VAL A 804 17.03 -19.69 -8.78
CA VAL A 804 16.04 -20.05 -9.81
C VAL A 804 16.75 -20.83 -10.91
N SER A 805 16.15 -21.91 -11.40
CA SER A 805 16.70 -22.67 -12.53
C SER A 805 16.52 -21.90 -13.84
N ASP A 806 17.56 -21.86 -14.68
CA ASP A 806 17.49 -21.37 -16.07
C ASP A 806 17.19 -22.49 -17.08
N GLY A 807 16.96 -23.72 -16.61
CA GLY A 807 16.75 -24.92 -17.42
C GLY A 807 18.02 -25.73 -17.69
N ALA A 808 19.19 -25.28 -17.24
CA ALA A 808 20.45 -26.02 -17.31
C ALA A 808 21.31 -25.90 -16.03
N ASN A 809 21.30 -24.74 -15.39
CA ASN A 809 22.00 -24.39 -14.16
C ASN A 809 21.07 -23.61 -13.20
N TRP A 810 21.55 -23.36 -11.99
CA TRP A 810 20.87 -22.52 -11.00
C TRP A 810 21.44 -21.10 -11.03
N VAL A 811 20.60 -20.08 -10.95
CA VAL A 811 20.98 -18.66 -10.93
C VAL A 811 20.56 -18.02 -9.62
N ILE A 812 21.44 -17.25 -8.98
CA ILE A 812 21.12 -16.53 -7.73
C ILE A 812 20.31 -15.28 -8.10
N VAL A 813 19.12 -15.16 -7.53
CA VAL A 813 18.18 -14.04 -7.78
C VAL A 813 17.89 -13.21 -6.55
N GLY A 814 18.35 -13.64 -5.37
CA GLY A 814 18.19 -12.92 -4.11
C GLY A 814 18.96 -13.56 -2.97
N GLY A 815 19.18 -12.81 -1.88
CA GLY A 815 19.84 -13.34 -0.70
C GLY A 815 20.36 -12.26 0.24
N LYS A 816 20.28 -12.54 1.54
CA LYS A 816 21.11 -11.89 2.56
C LYS A 816 22.21 -12.87 2.95
N VAL A 817 23.38 -12.75 2.35
CA VAL A 817 24.59 -13.13 3.11
C VAL A 817 24.98 -11.89 3.88
N ASP A 818 25.03 -11.97 5.21
CA ASP A 818 26.04 -11.12 5.84
C ASP A 818 27.38 -11.63 5.30
N PRO A 819 28.24 -10.74 4.76
CA PRO A 819 29.56 -11.15 4.32
C PRO A 819 30.20 -11.93 5.45
N VAL A 820 30.70 -13.14 5.19
CA VAL A 820 31.43 -13.90 6.21
C VAL A 820 32.47 -12.95 6.77
N ILE A 821 32.41 -12.66 8.07
CA ILE A 821 33.29 -11.68 8.71
C ILE A 821 34.51 -12.44 9.20
N ALA A 822 35.57 -12.45 8.41
CA ALA A 822 36.84 -13.00 8.85
C ALA A 822 37.51 -11.99 9.78
N THR A 823 37.54 -12.30 11.08
CA THR A 823 38.31 -11.53 12.05
C THR A 823 39.77 -11.96 11.93
N LEU A 824 40.62 -11.04 11.53
CA LEU A 824 42.06 -11.19 11.52
C LEU A 824 42.59 -10.94 12.93
N ALA A 825 43.64 -11.66 13.30
CA ALA A 825 44.33 -11.46 14.57
C ALA A 825 44.85 -10.01 14.70
N ASP A 826 45.02 -9.54 15.93
CA ASP A 826 45.55 -8.20 16.21
C ASP A 826 46.88 -7.98 15.47
N VAL A 827 46.96 -6.90 14.69
CA VAL A 827 48.12 -6.57 13.86
C VAL A 827 49.00 -5.60 14.63
N GLY A 828 50.11 -6.13 15.16
CA GLY A 828 51.15 -5.34 15.82
C GLY A 828 51.99 -4.49 14.86
N ALA A 829 52.97 -3.77 15.40
CA ALA A 829 53.79 -2.84 14.62
C ALA A 829 54.57 -3.56 13.49
N GLY A 830 54.44 -3.06 12.27
CA GLY A 830 55.03 -3.67 11.07
C GLY A 830 54.29 -4.92 10.57
N GLY A 831 53.16 -5.29 11.17
CA GLY A 831 52.38 -6.47 10.79
C GLY A 831 51.69 -6.35 9.43
N THR A 832 51.36 -7.49 8.83
CA THR A 832 50.71 -7.58 7.52
C THR A 832 49.27 -8.10 7.64
N ILE A 833 48.33 -7.40 7.00
CA ILE A 833 46.93 -7.81 6.86
C ILE A 833 46.84 -8.73 5.63
N ALA A 834 46.79 -10.04 5.87
CA ALA A 834 46.69 -11.06 4.83
C ALA A 834 45.21 -11.47 4.62
N ILE A 835 44.75 -11.40 3.37
CA ILE A 835 43.35 -11.60 3.00
C ILE A 835 43.26 -12.74 1.98
N ASN A 836 42.30 -13.64 2.17
CA ASN A 836 41.97 -14.69 1.21
C ASN A 836 40.58 -14.42 0.62
N ALA A 837 40.49 -13.87 -0.59
CA ALA A 837 39.24 -13.41 -1.20
C ALA A 837 38.11 -14.47 -1.20
N SER A 838 38.47 -15.76 -1.24
CA SER A 838 37.51 -16.88 -1.22
C SER A 838 36.88 -17.17 0.14
N ALA A 839 37.43 -16.65 1.24
CA ALA A 839 37.02 -17.03 2.59
C ALA A 839 36.00 -16.09 3.24
N ALA A 840 35.89 -14.84 2.79
CA ALA A 840 35.01 -13.84 3.40
C ALA A 840 34.75 -12.57 2.56
N GLY A 841 33.55 -11.98 2.72
CA GLY A 841 33.18 -10.72 2.03
C GLY A 841 33.48 -9.43 2.81
N VAL A 842 33.77 -9.56 4.12
CA VAL A 842 34.19 -8.48 5.02
C VAL A 842 35.33 -9.01 5.90
N TYR A 843 36.41 -8.26 6.01
CA TYR A 843 37.55 -8.56 6.87
C TYR A 843 37.68 -7.52 7.97
N ARG A 844 37.82 -7.97 9.22
CA ARG A 844 38.03 -7.10 10.39
C ARG A 844 39.40 -7.31 11.00
N ALA A 845 40.12 -6.24 11.32
CA ALA A 845 41.36 -6.35 12.11
C ALA A 845 41.47 -5.22 13.12
N ARG A 846 42.02 -5.51 14.30
CA ARG A 846 42.48 -4.46 15.23
C ARG A 846 43.95 -4.16 14.95
N LEU A 847 44.28 -2.87 14.84
CA LEU A 847 45.66 -2.43 14.64
C LEU A 847 46.20 -1.89 15.96
N THR A 848 47.11 -2.65 16.56
CA THR A 848 47.70 -2.32 17.86
C THR A 848 49.07 -1.66 17.76
N GLY A 849 49.69 -1.69 16.56
CA GLY A 849 50.95 -1.04 16.26
C GLY A 849 50.82 0.26 15.47
N ALA A 850 51.85 1.10 15.54
CA ALA A 850 51.90 2.39 14.84
C ALA A 850 52.04 2.27 13.31
N THR A 851 52.33 1.07 12.77
CA THR A 851 52.43 0.80 11.33
C THR A 851 51.86 -0.57 10.97
N ALA A 852 51.22 -0.68 9.81
CA ALA A 852 50.71 -1.94 9.26
C ALA A 852 50.78 -1.93 7.72
N THR A 853 50.79 -3.11 7.09
CA THR A 853 50.76 -3.25 5.63
C THR A 853 49.51 -4.01 5.17
N LEU A 854 48.77 -3.46 4.21
CA LEU A 854 47.69 -4.16 3.51
C LEU A 854 48.26 -4.93 2.31
N ALA A 855 48.32 -6.26 2.41
CA ALA A 855 48.75 -7.11 1.31
C ALA A 855 47.64 -7.27 0.26
N ALA A 856 48.03 -7.55 -0.99
CA ALA A 856 47.08 -7.91 -2.03
C ALA A 856 46.32 -9.20 -1.63
N PRO A 857 44.98 -9.22 -1.72
CA PRO A 857 44.22 -10.42 -1.43
C PRO A 857 44.59 -11.56 -2.38
N THR A 858 44.59 -12.78 -1.83
CA THR A 858 44.89 -14.03 -2.53
C THR A 858 43.60 -14.74 -2.95
N GLN A 859 43.65 -15.58 -4.01
CA GLN A 859 42.52 -16.34 -4.57
C GLN A 859 41.30 -15.53 -5.08
N PRO A 860 41.47 -14.42 -5.83
CA PRO A 860 40.33 -13.72 -6.44
C PRO A 860 39.66 -14.45 -7.61
N ILE A 861 38.38 -14.15 -7.81
CA ILE A 861 37.62 -14.35 -9.05
C ILE A 861 37.23 -12.98 -9.63
N ASP A 862 37.07 -12.87 -10.96
CA ASP A 862 36.72 -11.61 -11.62
C ASP A 862 35.41 -11.02 -11.06
N GLY A 863 35.44 -9.74 -10.72
CA GLY A 863 34.31 -9.05 -10.11
C GLY A 863 34.26 -9.08 -8.57
N ASP A 864 35.13 -9.85 -7.90
CA ASP A 864 35.17 -9.94 -6.44
C ASP A 864 35.25 -8.57 -5.76
N VAL A 865 34.49 -8.41 -4.68
CA VAL A 865 34.53 -7.23 -3.81
C VAL A 865 34.78 -7.68 -2.38
N ILE A 866 35.84 -7.16 -1.77
CA ILE A 866 36.22 -7.42 -0.38
C ILE A 866 36.07 -6.13 0.40
N ASN A 867 35.25 -6.14 1.45
CA ASN A 867 35.15 -5.02 2.37
C ASN A 867 36.14 -5.19 3.53
N LEU A 868 36.73 -4.09 3.99
CA LEU A 868 37.71 -4.03 5.06
C LEU A 868 37.21 -3.09 6.15
N GLU A 869 37.35 -3.52 7.40
CA GLU A 869 37.03 -2.75 8.60
C GLU A 869 38.20 -2.85 9.58
N LEU A 870 38.95 -1.77 9.74
CA LEU A 870 40.14 -1.71 10.59
C LEU A 870 39.86 -0.84 11.81
N TYR A 871 40.26 -1.33 12.98
CA TYR A 871 40.10 -0.66 14.27
C TYR A 871 41.47 -0.35 14.86
N PRO A 872 42.07 0.82 14.59
CA PRO A 872 43.32 1.22 15.19
C PRO A 872 43.11 1.55 16.67
N THR A 873 43.83 0.87 17.56
CA THR A 873 43.85 1.24 18.99
C THR A 873 44.91 2.29 19.28
N VAL A 874 45.80 2.56 18.33
CA VAL A 874 46.79 3.63 18.31
C VAL A 874 46.77 4.31 16.93
N ALA A 875 47.33 5.51 16.82
CA ALA A 875 47.50 6.14 15.51
C ALA A 875 48.40 5.25 14.65
N CYS A 876 47.94 4.89 13.46
CA CYS A 876 48.57 3.88 12.63
C CYS A 876 48.75 4.38 11.19
N THR A 877 49.93 4.19 10.61
CA THR A 877 50.13 4.38 9.17
C THR A 877 49.96 3.04 8.45
N LEU A 878 48.94 2.96 7.59
CA LEU A 878 48.67 1.79 6.76
C LEU A 878 49.33 1.93 5.38
N THR A 879 50.30 1.09 5.07
CA THR A 879 50.94 1.02 3.75
C THR A 879 50.18 0.05 2.84
N ILE A 880 49.83 0.48 1.63
CA ILE A 880 49.11 -0.33 0.64
C ILE A 880 50.13 -1.00 -0.29
N ALA A 881 50.05 -2.32 -0.46
CA ALA A 881 50.94 -3.06 -1.35
C ALA A 881 50.82 -2.60 -2.82
N ALA A 882 51.93 -2.56 -3.55
CA ALA A 882 52.00 -2.06 -4.94
C ALA A 882 51.07 -2.79 -5.94
N ALA A 883 50.62 -4.00 -5.61
CA ALA A 883 49.67 -4.77 -6.42
C ALA A 883 48.20 -4.34 -6.24
N ILE A 884 47.93 -3.35 -5.38
CA ILE A 884 46.61 -2.72 -5.19
C ILE A 884 46.71 -1.28 -5.70
N VAL A 885 45.80 -0.86 -6.58
CA VAL A 885 45.71 0.53 -7.06
C VAL A 885 44.76 1.34 -6.18
N PRO A 886 45.22 2.38 -5.47
CA PRO A 886 44.32 3.32 -4.80
C PRO A 886 43.48 4.11 -5.81
N THR A 887 42.22 4.38 -5.49
CA THR A 887 41.33 5.22 -6.31
C THR A 887 40.84 6.43 -5.53
N GLY A 888 40.51 7.52 -6.23
CA GLY A 888 40.12 8.79 -5.60
C GLY A 888 41.31 9.52 -4.97
N ALA A 889 41.07 10.20 -3.84
CA ALA A 889 42.09 10.96 -3.10
C ALA A 889 43.03 10.11 -2.22
N LEU A 890 42.92 8.77 -2.27
CA LEU A 890 43.77 7.86 -1.49
C LEU A 890 45.19 7.79 -2.08
N THR A 891 46.20 7.83 -1.22
CA THR A 891 47.60 7.59 -1.58
C THR A 891 48.01 6.16 -1.21
N THR A 892 49.23 5.74 -1.57
CA THR A 892 49.76 4.41 -1.20
C THR A 892 50.04 4.24 0.31
N SER A 893 49.84 5.30 1.11
CA SER A 893 49.98 5.28 2.56
C SER A 893 48.86 6.07 3.22
N VAL A 894 48.05 5.42 4.04
CA VAL A 894 46.86 6.01 4.67
C VAL A 894 47.12 6.18 6.16
N ALA A 895 46.93 7.40 6.68
CA ALA A 895 46.99 7.67 8.11
C ALA A 895 45.64 7.31 8.77
N LEU A 896 45.68 6.50 9.82
CA LEU A 896 44.51 6.03 10.56
C LEU A 896 44.55 6.58 12.00
N THR A 897 43.41 7.11 12.44
CA THR A 897 43.26 7.71 13.77
C THR A 897 42.93 6.66 14.82
N ALA A 898 43.57 6.75 16.00
CA ALA A 898 43.28 5.86 17.11
C ALA A 898 41.81 5.96 17.55
N GLY A 899 41.18 4.82 17.81
CA GLY A 899 39.80 4.73 18.31
C GLY A 899 38.72 4.96 17.24
N LYS A 900 39.09 5.19 15.98
CA LYS A 900 38.17 5.40 14.87
C LYS A 900 38.15 4.21 13.93
N LEU A 901 36.94 3.73 13.59
CA LEU A 901 36.79 2.67 12.60
C LEU A 901 37.12 3.22 11.22
N TRP A 902 38.02 2.54 10.51
CA TRP A 902 38.31 2.81 9.12
C TRP A 902 37.75 1.71 8.24
N SER A 903 36.96 2.08 7.23
CA SER A 903 36.31 1.11 6.33
C SER A 903 36.65 1.39 4.87
N ALA A 904 36.94 0.35 4.09
CA ALA A 904 37.22 0.46 2.66
C ALA A 904 36.76 -0.79 1.89
N ALA A 905 36.72 -0.71 0.55
CA ALA A 905 36.43 -1.86 -0.30
C ALA A 905 37.53 -2.08 -1.34
N LEU A 906 37.94 -3.33 -1.57
CA LEU A 906 38.82 -3.75 -2.64
C LEU A 906 37.99 -4.45 -3.71
N ARG A 907 38.13 -4.05 -4.97
CA ARG A 907 37.50 -4.72 -6.10
C ARG A 907 38.54 -5.37 -7.01
N TYR A 908 38.38 -6.65 -7.29
CA TYR A 908 39.19 -7.36 -8.27
C TYR A 908 38.64 -7.16 -9.67
N ARG A 909 39.55 -6.99 -10.63
CA ARG A 909 39.25 -7.21 -12.04
C ARG A 909 40.34 -8.06 -12.66
N ALA A 910 39.96 -9.19 -13.25
CA ALA A 910 40.86 -9.99 -14.05
C ALA A 910 41.32 -9.15 -15.25
N ALA A 911 42.61 -9.19 -15.56
CA ALA A 911 43.13 -8.49 -16.72
C ALA A 911 42.59 -9.18 -17.99
N THR A 912 41.63 -8.56 -18.68
CA THR A 912 41.39 -8.89 -20.09
C THR A 912 42.62 -8.45 -20.87
N VAL A 913 43.33 -9.42 -21.45
CA VAL A 913 44.49 -9.16 -22.32
C VAL A 913 44.03 -8.30 -23.51
N PRO A 914 44.76 -7.21 -23.89
CA PRO A 914 46.09 -6.83 -23.42
C PRO A 914 46.08 -5.81 -22.26
N ALA A 915 46.87 -6.11 -21.23
CA ALA A 915 46.98 -5.38 -19.97
C ALA A 915 47.74 -4.05 -20.10
N THR A 916 47.06 -2.94 -19.77
CA THR A 916 47.71 -1.63 -19.59
C THR A 916 47.62 -1.08 -18.16
N SER A 917 47.09 -1.83 -17.19
CA SER A 917 47.24 -1.51 -15.76
C SER A 917 47.65 -2.75 -14.96
N ALA A 918 48.88 -2.74 -14.44
CA ALA A 918 49.60 -3.88 -13.88
C ALA A 918 49.11 -4.39 -12.49
N ALA A 919 47.95 -3.95 -12.00
CA ALA A 919 47.44 -4.37 -10.69
C ALA A 919 45.98 -4.79 -10.78
N ALA A 920 45.70 -6.00 -10.29
CA ALA A 920 44.43 -6.68 -10.45
C ALA A 920 43.39 -6.30 -9.38
N TRP A 921 43.82 -5.62 -8.30
CA TRP A 921 42.95 -5.13 -7.23
C TRP A 921 42.92 -3.61 -7.20
N ARG A 922 41.73 -3.02 -7.03
CA ARG A 922 41.52 -1.58 -6.84
C ARG A 922 40.95 -1.31 -5.46
N LEU A 923 41.60 -0.45 -4.69
CA LEU A 923 41.07 0.05 -3.42
C LEU A 923 40.14 1.23 -3.70
N LEU A 924 38.86 1.04 -3.42
CA LEU A 924 37.79 2.03 -3.55
C LEU A 924 37.71 2.87 -2.27
N ALA A 925 37.41 4.16 -2.42
CA ALA A 925 37.57 5.15 -1.37
C ALA A 925 36.70 4.93 -0.12
N ALA A 926 37.23 5.45 1.00
CA ALA A 926 36.86 5.20 2.39
C ALA A 926 36.17 6.41 3.05
N SER A 927 35.34 6.14 4.05
CA SER A 927 34.93 7.11 5.07
C SER A 927 36.02 7.20 6.15
N PRO A 928 36.53 8.40 6.47
CA PRO A 928 36.98 8.69 7.82
C PRO A 928 35.78 9.20 8.62
N ASP A 929 35.37 8.38 9.57
CA ASP A 929 34.59 8.73 10.77
C ASP A 929 33.05 8.72 10.68
N ASN A 930 32.48 7.70 11.34
CA ASN A 930 31.47 7.92 12.38
C ASN A 930 32.12 8.60 13.61
#